data_AF-A0A915XJX6-F1
#
_entry.id   AF-A0A915XJX6-F1
#
_cell.length_a   1.000
_cell.length_b   1.000
_cell.length_c   1.000
_cell.angle_alpha   90.00
_cell.angle_beta   90.00
_cell.angle_gamma   90.00
#
_symmetry.space_group_name_H-M   'P 1'
#
loop_
_entity.id
_entity.type
_entity.pdbx_description
1 polymer ?
#
loop_
_entity_poly.entity_id
_entity_poly.type
_entity_poly.pdbx_seq_one_letter_code
_entity_poly.pdbx_strand_id
1 'polypeptide(L)'
;MEDVLELQEESALDLTLSGTTGSFQVGSGLDDQHSIEVKYLLTHVGLDFSTGSAEALLDHLAPVREIFTFESLGFDEIMQRDIDDARVSSELIPYLLDEKSRDLIKLFPPIVVVVLPAEENENKPADKYPFVDEFQVEGKNGKPGRYILRSGNVGQEVFEFEQPILSGKLLKHDKVRLRLNTKKTRLVIVDGQHRAMALLALYRNLKERWSDEKRAPFKEYYSEWTQKYIQKFSLKEINLPVMLCTFPTLDERYSGEFDLKKAARSIFLTLNKTARKVSNSRNILLDDKDLIAYFLRATLSEIKNKDDRSRFSLRIFNVELDQFRDKVKIQSPIALTGVNHIYYIIEHLMLNDGYVSGIAPRTGKFSNRKDLNSYVCMERLDGRNLLGADVANITTRDNFSQSTAETLQKSFMHRYGNFIIACYEQFRPFLVHSSAVLDLETKLEVHEDRTLKPILFEGQGMSRVFYEHRKNLKTKLKNREFSTDVPKIEAIAKRLDATAERIQKSLESFQRERASLFFKNVTDKRKLKKGDDLLEQIVFWLNDLYENVLTTVAFQSALICAFFTELDKTNTKLDKISQNALDTDSTFDEYIGQINDFFTPKTSSQFRKLVSVFTGDFQGEIADWKIVKTPSTFRNVVYRGEMQPDQWPKYKYLILEIWNPTNSILNKNISQERYKCQRQIFSSLYNSIKADHCLKNSKLEENLTKDELHSIFDLTYNNYRALLKNIGSSILPKKEMKEAVSAIPATADDTVEDDQLWMSVPSE
;
A
#
# COMPACT_ATOMS: atom_id res chain seq x y z
N MET A 1 52.13 -24.49 42.06
CA MET A 1 51.96 -24.87 40.65
C MET A 1 50.47 -25.02 40.44
N GLU A 2 49.82 -23.93 40.04
CA GLU A 2 48.40 -23.92 39.70
C GLU A 2 48.27 -24.51 38.30
N ASP A 3 47.50 -25.59 38.18
CA ASP A 3 47.03 -26.10 36.90
C ASP A 3 46.05 -25.09 36.32
N VAL A 4 46.51 -24.33 35.33
CA VAL A 4 45.64 -23.53 34.47
C VAL A 4 44.91 -24.50 33.56
N LEU A 5 43.64 -24.76 33.86
CA LEU A 5 42.70 -25.37 32.92
C LEU A 5 42.61 -24.47 31.68
N GLU A 6 43.31 -24.83 30.60
CA GLU A 6 43.08 -24.28 29.27
C GLU A 6 41.68 -24.73 28.80
N LEU A 7 40.66 -23.95 29.14
CA LEU A 7 39.35 -24.03 28.50
C LEU A 7 39.54 -23.61 27.04
N GLN A 8 39.56 -24.57 26.11
CA GLN A 8 39.48 -24.24 24.69
C GLN A 8 38.10 -23.66 24.41
N GLU A 9 38.04 -22.37 24.04
CA GLU A 9 36.82 -21.74 23.56
C GLU A 9 36.38 -22.43 22.26
N GLU A 10 35.24 -23.13 22.30
CA GLU A 10 34.65 -23.75 21.12
C GLU A 10 33.94 -22.71 20.26
N SER A 11 34.10 -22.81 18.94
CA SER A 11 33.46 -21.91 17.98
C SER A 11 31.94 -22.08 17.99
N ALA A 12 31.19 -20.98 17.95
CA ALA A 12 29.72 -20.99 17.93
C ALA A 12 29.12 -21.21 16.52
N LEU A 13 29.96 -21.42 15.50
CA LEU A 13 29.56 -21.61 14.10
C LEU A 13 29.14 -23.06 13.83
N ASP A 14 27.90 -23.28 13.42
CA ASP A 14 27.25 -24.59 13.29
C ASP A 14 26.82 -24.95 11.85
N LEU A 15 26.78 -24.00 10.93
CA LEU A 15 26.51 -24.24 9.50
C LEU A 15 27.73 -23.91 8.65
N THR A 16 28.19 -24.86 7.82
CA THR A 16 29.32 -24.66 6.91
C THR A 16 28.89 -24.84 5.45
N LEU A 17 29.04 -23.79 4.65
CA LEU A 17 28.73 -23.75 3.23
C LEU A 17 30.01 -23.60 2.43
N SER A 18 30.12 -24.29 1.28
CA SER A 18 31.26 -24.18 0.37
C SER A 18 30.84 -23.56 -0.95
N GLY A 19 31.72 -22.77 -1.58
CA GLY A 19 31.41 -22.15 -2.85
C GLY A 19 32.51 -21.22 -3.38
N THR A 20 32.08 -20.22 -4.15
CA THR A 20 32.92 -19.18 -4.74
C THR A 20 32.62 -17.86 -4.04
N THR A 21 33.62 -17.03 -3.77
CA THR A 21 33.42 -15.74 -3.10
C THR A 21 33.81 -14.56 -3.99
N GLY A 22 33.13 -13.44 -3.79
CA GLY A 22 33.47 -12.16 -4.39
C GLY A 22 32.97 -11.00 -3.51
N SER A 23 33.26 -9.78 -3.95
CA SER A 23 32.68 -8.58 -3.36
C SER A 23 32.35 -7.54 -4.42
N PHE A 24 31.41 -6.67 -4.10
CA PHE A 24 31.05 -5.48 -4.89
C PHE A 24 30.69 -4.34 -3.93
N GLN A 25 30.65 -3.11 -4.43
CA GLN A 25 30.30 -1.95 -3.62
C GLN A 25 28.92 -1.40 -3.99
N VAL A 26 28.15 -0.99 -2.99
CA VAL A 26 26.82 -0.38 -3.12
C VAL A 26 26.88 1.05 -2.60
N GLY A 27 26.59 2.03 -3.45
CA GLY A 27 26.58 3.47 -3.13
C GLY A 27 26.11 4.32 -4.31
N SER A 28 25.71 5.57 -4.09
CA SER A 28 25.12 6.43 -5.14
C SER A 28 26.13 7.05 -6.11
N GLY A 29 27.43 6.89 -5.88
CA GLY A 29 28.49 7.47 -6.72
C GLY A 29 28.63 8.99 -6.59
N LEU A 30 27.98 9.62 -5.60
CA LEU A 30 28.18 11.03 -5.25
C LEU A 30 29.38 11.18 -4.29
N ASP A 31 30.15 12.27 -4.46
CA ASP A 31 31.47 12.48 -3.83
C ASP A 31 31.49 12.47 -2.27
N ASP A 32 30.32 12.49 -1.62
CA ASP A 32 30.18 12.50 -0.15
C ASP A 32 29.50 11.24 0.45
N GLN A 33 29.22 10.19 -0.33
CA GLN A 33 28.62 8.95 0.19
C GLN A 33 29.60 7.78 0.21
N HIS A 34 29.86 7.23 1.41
CA HIS A 34 30.63 6.00 1.59
C HIS A 34 30.00 4.83 0.84
N SER A 35 30.75 4.21 -0.07
CA SER A 35 30.34 2.97 -0.72
C SER A 35 30.49 1.79 0.25
N ILE A 36 29.44 0.99 0.39
CA ILE A 36 29.40 -0.15 1.33
C ILE A 36 29.84 -1.40 0.59
N GLU A 37 30.81 -2.12 1.14
CA GLU A 37 31.21 -3.40 0.58
C GLU A 37 30.18 -4.48 0.92
N VAL A 38 29.74 -5.18 -0.13
CA VAL A 38 28.97 -6.42 -0.02
C VAL A 38 29.91 -7.58 -0.36
N LYS A 39 30.23 -8.40 0.64
CA LYS A 39 30.98 -9.64 0.45
C LYS A 39 30.01 -10.80 0.38
N TYR A 40 30.15 -11.66 -0.63
CA TYR A 40 29.22 -12.75 -0.87
C TYR A 40 29.89 -14.11 -1.06
N LEU A 41 29.13 -15.17 -0.76
CA LEU A 41 29.39 -16.54 -1.17
C LEU A 41 28.32 -16.98 -2.18
N LEU A 42 28.74 -17.37 -3.38
CA LEU A 42 27.91 -18.04 -4.37
C LEU A 42 28.05 -19.56 -4.20
N THR A 43 26.94 -20.23 -3.92
CA THR A 43 26.82 -21.67 -3.75
C THR A 43 25.57 -22.19 -4.48
N HIS A 44 25.23 -23.46 -4.31
CA HIS A 44 24.01 -24.05 -4.84
C HIS A 44 23.23 -24.76 -3.73
N VAL A 45 21.90 -24.78 -3.86
CA VAL A 45 21.00 -25.54 -2.99
C VAL A 45 20.11 -26.42 -3.85
N GLY A 46 19.99 -27.68 -3.47
CA GLY A 46 19.23 -28.68 -4.24
C GLY A 46 18.40 -29.59 -3.34
N LEU A 47 17.62 -30.47 -3.96
CA LEU A 47 16.77 -31.45 -3.28
C LEU A 47 17.45 -32.82 -3.14
N ASP A 48 18.76 -32.89 -3.39
CA ASP A 48 19.59 -34.05 -3.06
C ASP A 48 20.11 -33.93 -1.62
N PHE A 49 19.55 -34.74 -0.73
CA PHE A 49 19.89 -34.73 0.70
C PHE A 49 21.12 -35.57 1.05
N SER A 50 21.83 -36.13 0.06
CA SER A 50 22.99 -36.99 0.31
C SER A 50 24.20 -36.27 0.93
N THR A 51 24.35 -34.96 0.72
CA THR A 51 25.51 -34.17 1.14
C THR A 51 25.34 -33.40 2.45
N GLY A 52 24.17 -33.47 3.12
CA GLY A 52 23.88 -32.91 4.44
C GLY A 52 23.85 -31.37 4.54
N SER A 53 24.77 -30.66 3.86
CA SER A 53 24.86 -29.20 3.87
C SER A 53 23.70 -28.50 3.14
N ALA A 54 23.16 -29.10 2.08
CA ALA A 54 21.99 -28.61 1.37
C ALA A 54 20.72 -28.70 2.24
N GLU A 55 20.56 -29.79 2.99
CA GLU A 55 19.44 -29.97 3.93
C GLU A 55 19.53 -28.96 5.08
N ALA A 56 20.71 -28.78 5.66
CA ALA A 56 20.93 -27.78 6.70
C ALA A 56 20.64 -26.35 6.22
N LEU A 57 21.05 -25.99 4.99
CA LEU A 57 20.74 -24.69 4.43
C LEU A 57 19.22 -24.49 4.22
N LEU A 58 18.50 -25.48 3.67
CA LEU A 58 17.05 -25.42 3.48
C LEU A 58 16.28 -25.33 4.80
N ASP A 59 16.83 -25.89 5.88
CA ASP A 59 16.24 -25.82 7.22
C ASP A 59 16.29 -24.41 7.83
N HIS A 60 17.36 -23.67 7.54
CA HIS A 60 17.59 -22.33 8.08
C HIS A 60 17.16 -21.21 7.12
N LEU A 61 16.93 -21.52 5.84
CA LEU A 61 16.33 -20.59 4.89
C LEU A 61 14.85 -20.40 5.20
N ALA A 62 14.46 -19.16 5.44
CA ALA A 62 13.07 -18.80 5.62
C ALA A 62 12.76 -17.48 4.92
N PRO A 63 11.58 -17.36 4.30
CA PRO A 63 11.03 -16.07 3.94
C PRO A 63 10.92 -15.14 5.15
N VAL A 64 10.99 -13.86 4.87
CA VAL A 64 10.93 -12.75 5.84
C VAL A 64 9.71 -12.86 6.74
N ARG A 65 8.54 -13.12 6.13
CA ARG A 65 7.24 -13.31 6.80
C ARG A 65 7.20 -14.50 7.77
N GLU A 66 8.12 -15.46 7.65
CA GLU A 66 8.22 -16.61 8.56
C GLU A 66 9.24 -16.35 9.68
N ILE A 67 10.18 -15.43 9.46
CA ILE A 67 11.20 -15.08 10.45
C ILE A 67 10.59 -14.09 11.43
N PHE A 68 10.10 -12.95 10.97
CA PHE A 68 9.72 -11.81 11.80
C PHE A 68 8.19 -11.69 11.96
N THR A 69 7.73 -11.34 13.16
CA THR A 69 6.31 -11.02 13.42
C THR A 69 5.96 -9.64 12.87
N PHE A 70 4.79 -9.49 12.23
CA PHE A 70 4.39 -8.25 11.57
C PHE A 70 4.33 -7.07 12.54
N GLU A 71 3.95 -7.33 13.79
CA GLU A 71 3.82 -6.38 14.89
C GLU A 71 5.19 -5.81 15.28
N SER A 72 6.24 -6.65 15.27
CA SER A 72 7.58 -6.28 15.74
C SER A 72 8.44 -5.54 14.71
N LEU A 73 8.02 -5.51 13.45
CA LEU A 73 8.79 -4.89 12.36
C LEU A 73 8.39 -3.43 12.13
N GLY A 74 9.34 -2.52 11.94
CA GLY A 74 9.04 -1.17 11.44
C GLY A 74 8.35 -1.22 10.07
N PHE A 75 7.58 -0.21 9.69
CA PHE A 75 6.99 -0.16 8.33
C PHE A 75 8.07 -0.25 7.23
N ASP A 76 9.23 0.29 7.57
CA ASP A 76 10.53 0.18 6.91
C ASP A 76 11.05 -1.26 6.69
N GLU A 77 10.65 -2.21 7.53
CA GLU A 77 11.14 -3.60 7.55
C GLU A 77 10.08 -4.59 7.02
N ILE A 78 8.79 -4.25 7.11
CA ILE A 78 7.63 -5.04 6.66
C ILE A 78 7.60 -5.27 5.14
N MET A 79 8.30 -4.45 4.36
CA MET A 79 8.07 -4.31 2.91
C MET A 79 8.81 -5.29 2.00
N GLN A 80 9.42 -6.34 2.53
CA GLN A 80 9.95 -7.44 1.70
C GLN A 80 8.80 -8.31 1.17
N ARG A 81 8.91 -8.77 -0.10
CA ARG A 81 7.81 -9.35 -0.93
C ARG A 81 6.88 -10.29 -0.15
N ASP A 82 5.57 -10.07 -0.28
CA ASP A 82 4.61 -11.15 -0.06
C ASP A 82 4.85 -12.18 -1.15
N ILE A 83 5.02 -13.44 -0.76
CA ILE A 83 5.20 -14.54 -1.70
C ILE A 83 3.82 -14.92 -2.24
N ASP A 84 3.69 -14.95 -3.57
CA ASP A 84 2.52 -15.47 -4.25
C ASP A 84 2.56 -17.01 -4.25
N ASP A 85 2.12 -17.62 -3.15
CA ASP A 85 2.17 -19.09 -2.94
C ASP A 85 1.39 -19.85 -4.03
N ALA A 86 0.30 -19.27 -4.52
CA ALA A 86 -0.50 -19.80 -5.63
C ALA A 86 0.32 -19.87 -6.90
N ARG A 87 0.96 -18.77 -7.29
CA ARG A 87 1.85 -18.72 -8.45
C ARG A 87 3.04 -19.64 -8.28
N VAL A 88 3.61 -19.72 -7.08
CA VAL A 88 4.70 -20.66 -6.79
C VAL A 88 4.24 -22.09 -7.07
N SER A 89 3.09 -22.49 -6.54
CA SER A 89 2.53 -23.83 -6.75
C SER A 89 2.10 -24.09 -8.20
N SER A 90 1.50 -23.12 -8.87
CA SER A 90 0.91 -23.32 -10.20
C SER A 90 1.86 -23.13 -11.37
N GLU A 91 2.92 -22.33 -11.21
CA GLU A 91 3.88 -22.01 -12.27
C GLU A 91 5.30 -22.49 -11.94
N LEU A 92 5.84 -22.11 -10.79
CA LEU A 92 7.27 -22.32 -10.49
C LEU A 92 7.62 -23.76 -10.13
N ILE A 93 6.81 -24.42 -9.29
CA ILE A 93 7.03 -25.82 -8.95
C ILE A 93 6.93 -26.71 -10.21
N PRO A 94 5.91 -26.59 -11.09
CA PRO A 94 5.88 -27.28 -12.36
C PRO A 94 7.10 -27.00 -13.22
N TYR A 95 7.53 -25.73 -13.31
CA TYR A 95 8.71 -25.35 -14.08
C TYR A 95 10.00 -26.01 -13.55
N LEU A 96 10.15 -26.14 -12.23
CA LEU A 96 11.27 -26.85 -11.60
C LEU A 96 11.23 -28.36 -11.87
N LEU A 97 10.05 -28.98 -11.73
CA LEU A 97 9.88 -30.43 -11.82
C LEU A 97 9.73 -30.95 -13.27
N ASP A 98 9.60 -30.08 -14.26
CA ASP A 98 8.95 -30.39 -15.54
C ASP A 98 9.43 -31.64 -16.30
N GLU A 99 8.46 -32.45 -16.75
CA GLU A 99 8.57 -33.58 -17.70
C GLU A 99 8.22 -33.18 -19.15
N LYS A 100 7.56 -32.03 -19.39
CA LYS A 100 7.03 -31.60 -20.71
C LYS A 100 7.96 -30.68 -21.50
N SER A 101 8.99 -30.12 -20.87
CA SER A 101 9.95 -29.18 -21.48
C SER A 101 11.32 -29.80 -21.74
N ARG A 102 11.34 -30.99 -22.36
CA ARG A 102 12.59 -31.68 -22.74
C ARG A 102 13.50 -30.85 -23.65
N ASP A 103 12.97 -29.82 -24.32
CA ASP A 103 13.70 -28.95 -25.26
C ASP A 103 13.86 -27.48 -24.82
N LEU A 104 13.61 -27.13 -23.55
CA LEU A 104 13.82 -25.75 -23.05
C LEU A 104 15.01 -25.67 -22.08
N ILE A 105 15.93 -24.74 -22.36
CA ILE A 105 17.02 -24.38 -21.46
C ILE A 105 16.42 -23.64 -20.25
N LYS A 106 16.48 -24.26 -19.06
CA LYS A 106 16.05 -23.64 -17.80
C LYS A 106 17.22 -22.88 -17.19
N LEU A 107 17.08 -21.55 -17.05
CA LEU A 107 18.07 -20.70 -16.41
C LEU A 107 17.44 -19.99 -15.20
N PHE A 108 18.06 -20.15 -14.03
CA PHE A 108 17.66 -19.44 -12.82
C PHE A 108 18.77 -18.47 -12.42
N PRO A 109 18.45 -17.17 -12.29
CA PRO A 109 19.35 -16.27 -11.57
C PRO A 109 19.55 -16.77 -10.12
N PRO A 110 20.63 -16.35 -9.44
CA PRO A 110 20.82 -16.67 -8.03
C PRO A 110 19.65 -16.20 -7.15
N ILE A 111 19.32 -16.99 -6.13
CA ILE A 111 18.53 -16.53 -4.98
C ILE A 111 19.45 -15.70 -4.11
N VAL A 112 19.06 -14.47 -3.78
CA VAL A 112 19.91 -13.56 -2.99
C VAL A 112 19.43 -13.57 -1.55
N VAL A 113 20.35 -13.89 -0.64
CA VAL A 113 20.11 -14.06 0.79
C VAL A 113 21.05 -13.13 1.54
N VAL A 114 20.54 -12.38 2.52
CA VAL A 114 21.34 -11.55 3.41
C VAL A 114 21.46 -12.24 4.76
N VAL A 115 22.69 -12.32 5.29
CA VAL A 115 22.97 -12.88 6.61
C VAL A 115 22.79 -11.78 7.65
N LEU A 116 21.70 -11.77 8.41
CA LEU A 116 21.47 -10.74 9.44
C LEU A 116 21.71 -11.32 10.85
N PRO A 117 22.44 -10.63 11.73
CA PRO A 117 22.47 -10.97 13.15
C PRO A 117 21.10 -10.68 13.77
N ALA A 118 20.67 -11.54 14.69
CA ALA A 118 19.46 -11.31 15.50
C ALA A 118 19.83 -10.68 16.85
N GLU A 119 19.00 -9.78 17.36
CA GLU A 119 19.14 -9.22 18.70
C GLU A 119 18.94 -10.29 19.78
N GLU A 120 19.61 -10.15 20.93
CA GLU A 120 19.45 -11.11 22.02
C GLU A 120 18.04 -11.04 22.61
N ASN A 121 17.37 -12.19 22.72
CA ASN A 121 15.99 -12.34 23.23
C ASN A 121 14.88 -11.68 22.39
N GLU A 122 15.22 -10.96 21.32
CA GLU A 122 14.27 -10.41 20.37
C GLU A 122 14.44 -11.05 19.00
N ASN A 123 13.34 -11.44 18.37
CA ASN A 123 13.39 -11.95 17.01
C ASN A 123 13.37 -10.77 16.02
N LYS A 124 14.38 -9.90 16.10
CA LYS A 124 14.59 -8.70 15.27
C LYS A 124 16.03 -8.64 14.74
N PRO A 125 16.28 -8.07 13.55
CA PRO A 125 17.63 -7.93 13.03
C PRO A 125 18.35 -6.79 13.75
N ALA A 126 19.59 -7.03 14.19
CA ALA A 126 20.42 -5.98 14.79
C ALA A 126 20.89 -4.97 13.72
N ASP A 127 21.20 -3.74 14.15
CA ASP A 127 21.56 -2.65 13.23
C ASP A 127 22.96 -2.82 12.61
N LYS A 128 23.87 -3.52 13.29
CA LYS A 128 25.28 -3.72 12.89
C LYS A 128 25.76 -5.14 13.23
N TYR A 129 26.83 -5.60 12.58
CA TYR A 129 27.53 -6.81 12.99
C TYR A 129 28.43 -6.54 14.20
N PRO A 130 28.67 -7.55 15.07
CA PRO A 130 29.82 -7.53 15.97
C PRO A 130 31.12 -7.32 15.20
N PHE A 131 32.14 -6.78 15.87
CA PHE A 131 33.46 -6.47 15.28
C PHE A 131 33.93 -7.51 14.27
N VAL A 132 34.35 -7.04 13.09
CA VAL A 132 34.81 -7.91 11.99
C VAL A 132 36.33 -7.87 11.88
N ASP A 133 37.00 -8.96 12.22
CA ASP A 133 38.45 -9.06 12.14
C ASP A 133 38.91 -9.88 10.94
N GLU A 134 40.07 -9.50 10.41
CA GLU A 134 40.73 -10.16 9.28
C GLU A 134 42.12 -10.62 9.68
N PHE A 135 42.42 -11.89 9.48
CA PHE A 135 43.74 -12.45 9.80
C PHE A 135 44.10 -13.65 8.91
N GLN A 136 45.40 -13.94 8.82
CA GLN A 136 45.91 -15.11 8.10
C GLN A 136 46.41 -16.16 9.09
N VAL A 137 46.06 -17.41 8.83
CA VAL A 137 46.54 -18.58 9.56
C VAL A 137 47.52 -19.32 8.65
N GLU A 138 48.76 -19.48 9.13
CA GLU A 138 49.78 -20.22 8.39
C GLU A 138 49.42 -21.71 8.27
N GLY A 139 49.73 -22.30 7.11
CA GLY A 139 49.53 -23.71 6.87
C GLY A 139 50.51 -24.56 7.69
N LYS A 140 50.00 -25.51 8.47
CA LYS A 140 50.81 -26.51 9.20
C LYS A 140 50.50 -27.92 8.68
N ASN A 141 51.52 -28.79 8.65
CA ASN A 141 51.40 -30.22 8.30
C ASN A 141 50.72 -30.49 6.94
N GLY A 142 51.17 -29.81 5.87
CA GLY A 142 50.67 -30.06 4.50
C GLY A 142 49.29 -29.49 4.19
N LYS A 143 48.67 -28.75 5.11
CA LYS A 143 47.45 -27.97 4.84
C LYS A 143 47.80 -26.59 4.29
N PRO A 144 47.08 -26.07 3.27
CA PRO A 144 47.30 -24.71 2.78
C PRO A 144 47.00 -23.69 3.87
N GLY A 145 47.69 -22.55 3.83
CA GLY A 145 47.36 -21.39 4.67
C GLY A 145 45.95 -20.90 4.40
N ARG A 146 45.38 -20.12 5.33
CA ARG A 146 44.00 -19.66 5.26
C ARG A 146 43.92 -18.19 5.60
N TYR A 147 43.10 -17.46 4.86
CA TYR A 147 42.65 -16.13 5.25
C TYR A 147 41.27 -16.25 5.87
N ILE A 148 41.10 -15.62 7.01
CA ILE A 148 39.87 -15.65 7.81
C ILE A 148 39.38 -14.22 7.95
N LEU A 149 38.11 -14.01 7.61
CA LEU A 149 37.35 -12.80 7.95
C LEU A 149 36.19 -13.25 8.85
N ARG A 150 36.17 -12.78 10.10
CA ARG A 150 35.25 -13.26 11.14
C ARG A 150 34.54 -12.10 11.81
N SER A 151 33.22 -12.22 12.00
CA SER A 151 32.45 -11.32 12.86
C SER A 151 32.26 -11.94 14.24
N GLY A 152 32.73 -11.24 15.28
CA GLY A 152 32.65 -11.63 16.69
C GLY A 152 33.83 -12.47 17.19
N ASN A 153 34.00 -12.49 18.52
CA ASN A 153 34.99 -13.32 19.21
C ASN A 153 34.64 -14.81 19.12
N VAL A 154 35.63 -15.68 19.37
CA VAL A 154 35.42 -17.13 19.44
C VAL A 154 34.36 -17.44 20.51
N GLY A 155 33.39 -18.29 20.17
CA GLY A 155 32.23 -18.61 21.02
C GLY A 155 31.07 -17.62 20.91
N GLN A 156 31.26 -16.49 20.23
CA GLN A 156 30.22 -15.48 19.98
C GLN A 156 30.07 -15.13 18.50
N GLU A 157 30.67 -15.90 17.59
CA GLU A 157 30.73 -15.58 16.17
C GLU A 157 29.34 -15.52 15.52
N VAL A 158 29.20 -14.63 14.55
CA VAL A 158 28.01 -14.50 13.69
C VAL A 158 28.26 -15.19 12.35
N PHE A 159 29.39 -14.86 11.71
CA PHE A 159 29.83 -15.49 10.46
C PHE A 159 31.36 -15.50 10.34
N GLU A 160 31.88 -16.41 9.52
CA GLU A 160 33.30 -16.52 9.18
C GLU A 160 33.48 -16.93 7.71
N PHE A 161 34.22 -16.13 6.94
CA PHE A 161 34.75 -16.54 5.63
C PHE A 161 36.13 -17.15 5.80
N GLU A 162 36.31 -18.36 5.27
CA GLU A 162 37.59 -19.04 5.21
C GLU A 162 38.01 -19.22 3.73
N GLN A 163 39.10 -18.56 3.34
CA GLN A 163 39.65 -18.62 1.99
C GLN A 163 41.03 -19.30 2.00
N PRO A 164 41.24 -20.37 1.24
CA PRO A 164 42.56 -21.00 1.16
C PRO A 164 43.55 -20.09 0.43
N ILE A 165 44.79 -20.07 0.93
CA ILE A 165 45.94 -19.39 0.34
C ILE A 165 46.80 -20.45 -0.33
N LEU A 166 46.98 -20.32 -1.65
CA LEU A 166 47.86 -21.19 -2.43
C LEU A 166 48.91 -20.32 -3.13
N SER A 167 50.18 -20.63 -2.91
CA SER A 167 51.31 -19.88 -3.49
C SER A 167 51.23 -18.36 -3.26
N GLY A 168 50.82 -17.95 -2.06
CA GLY A 168 50.67 -16.54 -1.66
C GLY A 168 49.44 -15.83 -2.25
N LYS A 169 48.59 -16.52 -3.03
CA LYS A 169 47.35 -15.95 -3.59
C LYS A 169 46.13 -16.49 -2.87
N LEU A 170 45.20 -15.59 -2.56
CA LEU A 170 43.87 -15.92 -2.07
C LEU A 170 43.08 -16.60 -3.18
N LEU A 171 42.67 -17.84 -2.96
CA LEU A 171 41.72 -18.50 -3.84
C LEU A 171 40.34 -17.88 -3.62
N LYS A 172 39.70 -17.54 -4.75
CA LYS A 172 38.33 -16.99 -4.79
C LYS A 172 37.28 -18.01 -5.22
N HIS A 173 37.74 -19.15 -5.73
CA HIS A 173 36.94 -20.29 -6.20
C HIS A 173 37.46 -21.57 -5.56
N ASP A 174 36.60 -22.57 -5.44
CA ASP A 174 36.86 -23.91 -4.90
C ASP A 174 37.43 -23.92 -3.46
N LYS A 175 36.74 -24.60 -2.54
CA LYS A 175 37.11 -24.75 -1.12
C LYS A 175 37.05 -23.48 -0.27
N VAL A 176 36.49 -22.38 -0.77
CA VAL A 176 36.09 -21.25 0.10
C VAL A 176 34.90 -21.70 0.94
N ARG A 177 34.94 -21.38 2.24
CA ARG A 177 33.87 -21.72 3.18
C ARG A 177 33.27 -20.48 3.82
N LEU A 178 31.94 -20.42 3.88
CA LEU A 178 31.21 -19.52 4.76
C LEU A 178 30.67 -20.35 5.92
N ARG A 179 31.06 -20.00 7.13
CA ARG A 179 30.58 -20.61 8.36
C ARG A 179 29.66 -19.63 9.07
N LEU A 180 28.55 -20.10 9.59
CA LEU A 180 27.47 -19.28 10.16
C LEU A 180 27.05 -19.85 11.51
N ASN A 181 26.61 -18.98 12.41
CA ASN A 181 25.94 -19.34 13.64
C ASN A 181 24.42 -19.22 13.44
N THR A 182 23.74 -20.33 13.21
CA THR A 182 22.30 -20.35 12.87
C THR A 182 21.39 -19.91 14.01
N LYS A 183 21.88 -19.92 15.25
CA LYS A 183 21.14 -19.42 16.42
C LYS A 183 21.16 -17.90 16.48
N LYS A 184 22.32 -17.29 16.21
CA LYS A 184 22.54 -15.84 16.23
C LYS A 184 22.26 -15.14 14.90
N THR A 185 22.08 -15.88 13.80
CA THR A 185 21.79 -15.31 12.48
C THR A 185 20.43 -15.71 11.95
N ARG A 186 19.91 -14.89 11.04
CA ARG A 186 18.76 -15.18 10.19
C ARG A 186 19.18 -15.05 8.73
N LEU A 187 18.88 -16.06 7.94
CA LEU A 187 19.14 -16.09 6.51
C LEU A 187 17.93 -15.55 5.76
N VAL A 188 17.98 -14.25 5.48
CA VAL A 188 16.83 -13.49 4.96
C VAL A 188 16.87 -13.43 3.45
N ILE A 189 15.88 -14.01 2.78
CA ILE A 189 15.80 -14.00 1.32
C ILE A 189 15.34 -12.62 0.84
N VAL A 190 16.24 -11.86 0.20
CA VAL A 190 15.95 -10.52 -0.32
C VAL A 190 15.51 -10.55 -1.79
N ASP A 191 16.07 -11.44 -2.62
CA ASP A 191 15.58 -11.66 -3.98
C ASP A 191 15.48 -13.15 -4.33
N GLY A 192 14.57 -13.46 -5.25
CA GLY A 192 14.27 -14.85 -5.62
C GLY A 192 13.36 -15.57 -4.63
N GLN A 193 12.64 -14.84 -3.77
CA GLN A 193 11.74 -15.40 -2.75
C GLN A 193 10.76 -16.45 -3.30
N HIS A 194 10.12 -16.23 -4.46
CA HIS A 194 9.22 -17.24 -5.05
C HIS A 194 9.97 -18.53 -5.49
N ARG A 195 11.20 -18.39 -5.98
CA ARG A 195 12.06 -19.54 -6.39
C ARG A 195 12.52 -20.32 -5.16
N ALA A 196 12.97 -19.60 -4.14
CA ALA A 196 13.32 -20.17 -2.84
C ALA A 196 12.12 -20.88 -2.22
N MET A 197 10.94 -20.27 -2.25
CA MET A 197 9.72 -20.86 -1.70
C MET A 197 9.30 -22.12 -2.45
N ALA A 198 9.51 -22.19 -3.77
CA ALA A 198 9.25 -23.41 -4.53
C ALA A 198 10.10 -24.60 -4.02
N LEU A 199 11.40 -24.36 -3.77
CA LEU A 199 12.28 -25.38 -3.16
C LEU A 199 11.88 -25.71 -1.74
N LEU A 200 11.61 -24.70 -0.91
CA LEU A 200 11.21 -24.88 0.49
C LEU A 200 9.89 -25.65 0.60
N ALA A 201 8.91 -25.36 -0.26
CA ALA A 201 7.63 -26.07 -0.29
C ALA A 201 7.81 -27.56 -0.64
N LEU A 202 8.62 -27.86 -1.67
CA LEU A 202 8.94 -29.24 -2.04
C LEU A 202 9.65 -29.97 -0.90
N TYR A 203 10.68 -29.35 -0.32
CA TYR A 203 11.40 -29.87 0.83
C TYR A 203 10.47 -30.18 2.02
N ARG A 204 9.61 -29.22 2.39
CA ARG A 204 8.66 -29.34 3.51
C ARG A 204 7.60 -30.41 3.25
N ASN A 205 7.14 -30.59 2.00
CA ASN A 205 6.24 -31.69 1.64
C ASN A 205 6.92 -33.06 1.68
N LEU A 206 8.21 -33.15 1.34
CA LEU A 206 8.98 -34.39 1.38
C LEU A 206 9.35 -34.83 2.81
N LYS A 207 9.57 -33.87 3.72
CA LYS A 207 10.02 -34.09 5.11
C LYS A 207 8.94 -33.81 6.17
N GLU A 208 7.72 -33.49 5.74
CA GLU A 208 6.56 -33.15 6.59
C GLU A 208 6.77 -31.97 7.57
N ARG A 209 7.58 -30.98 7.20
CA ARG A 209 7.99 -29.86 8.08
C ARG A 209 7.08 -28.62 8.03
N TRP A 210 5.76 -28.84 8.04
CA TRP A 210 4.74 -27.77 8.05
C TRP A 210 4.12 -27.48 9.43
N SER A 211 4.57 -28.17 10.49
CA SER A 211 3.94 -28.15 11.82
C SER A 211 4.15 -26.87 12.63
N ASP A 212 5.00 -25.97 12.16
CA ASP A 212 5.26 -24.67 12.79
C ASP A 212 4.03 -23.74 12.61
N GLU A 213 3.60 -23.05 13.67
CA GLU A 213 2.48 -22.11 13.67
C GLU A 213 2.64 -21.03 12.59
N LYS A 214 3.88 -20.58 12.34
CA LYS A 214 4.17 -19.57 11.30
C LYS A 214 4.09 -20.12 9.87
N ARG A 215 4.14 -21.44 9.68
CA ARG A 215 4.17 -22.10 8.36
C ARG A 215 2.83 -22.75 8.01
N ALA A 216 2.06 -23.15 9.02
CA ALA A 216 0.79 -23.85 8.86
C ALA A 216 -0.23 -23.14 7.94
N PRO A 217 -0.39 -21.80 7.97
CA PRO A 217 -1.33 -21.10 7.09
C PRO A 217 -1.05 -21.30 5.59
N PHE A 218 0.21 -21.51 5.22
CA PHE A 218 0.62 -21.61 3.81
C PHE A 218 0.60 -23.04 3.25
N LYS A 219 0.49 -24.07 4.11
CA LYS A 219 0.53 -25.49 3.72
C LYS A 219 -0.52 -25.83 2.65
N GLU A 220 -1.69 -25.22 2.75
CA GLU A 220 -2.81 -25.53 1.87
C GLU A 220 -2.49 -25.28 0.38
N TYR A 221 -1.76 -24.20 0.07
CA TYR A 221 -1.36 -23.85 -1.30
C TYR A 221 -0.48 -24.91 -1.98
N TYR A 222 0.28 -25.67 -1.19
CA TYR A 222 1.23 -26.67 -1.68
C TYR A 222 0.73 -28.10 -1.53
N SER A 223 -0.51 -28.27 -1.05
CA SER A 223 -1.08 -29.60 -0.75
C SER A 223 -1.26 -30.48 -2.00
N GLU A 224 -1.35 -29.87 -3.19
CA GLU A 224 -1.41 -30.60 -4.46
C GLU A 224 -0.12 -31.37 -4.78
N TRP A 225 1.02 -30.92 -4.22
CA TRP A 225 2.34 -31.54 -4.41
C TRP A 225 2.59 -32.62 -3.36
N THR A 226 1.83 -33.72 -3.42
CA THR A 226 2.01 -34.83 -2.47
C THR A 226 3.39 -35.46 -2.60
N GLN A 227 3.89 -36.08 -1.53
CA GLN A 227 5.17 -36.79 -1.55
C GLN A 227 5.25 -37.81 -2.71
N LYS A 228 4.16 -38.57 -2.93
CA LYS A 228 4.05 -39.54 -4.03
C LYS A 228 4.10 -38.90 -5.41
N TYR A 229 3.53 -37.71 -5.56
CA TYR A 229 3.55 -36.99 -6.82
C TYR A 229 4.94 -36.40 -7.10
N ILE A 230 5.58 -35.79 -6.10
CA ILE A 230 6.94 -35.22 -6.21
C ILE A 230 7.96 -36.31 -6.56
N GLN A 231 7.86 -37.50 -5.95
CA GLN A 231 8.80 -38.61 -6.15
C GLN A 231 8.80 -39.21 -7.57
N LYS A 232 7.85 -38.83 -8.44
CA LYS A 232 7.88 -39.22 -9.86
C LYS A 232 8.96 -38.49 -10.66
N PHE A 233 9.39 -37.32 -10.17
CA PHE A 233 10.32 -36.44 -10.87
C PHE A 233 11.78 -36.69 -10.45
N SER A 234 12.73 -36.36 -11.32
CA SER A 234 14.17 -36.43 -10.99
C SER A 234 14.58 -35.24 -10.12
N LEU A 235 14.70 -35.46 -8.81
CA LEU A 235 15.06 -34.39 -7.86
C LEU A 235 16.57 -34.12 -7.78
N LYS A 236 17.41 -35.08 -8.18
CA LYS A 236 18.88 -35.01 -8.07
C LYS A 236 19.50 -33.92 -8.94
N GLU A 237 18.83 -33.57 -10.03
CA GLU A 237 19.31 -32.58 -11.00
C GLU A 237 18.88 -31.15 -10.65
N ILE A 238 17.98 -30.99 -9.67
CA ILE A 238 17.47 -29.69 -9.26
C ILE A 238 18.48 -29.05 -8.30
N ASN A 239 19.29 -28.12 -8.82
CA ASN A 239 20.21 -27.29 -8.06
C ASN A 239 20.01 -25.83 -8.46
N LEU A 240 19.62 -24.98 -7.51
CA LEU A 240 19.48 -23.54 -7.73
C LEU A 240 20.69 -22.79 -7.15
N PRO A 241 21.26 -21.81 -7.89
CA PRO A 241 22.31 -20.97 -7.35
C PRO A 241 21.77 -20.08 -6.23
N VAL A 242 22.56 -19.92 -5.16
CA VAL A 242 22.27 -19.07 -4.00
C VAL A 242 23.47 -18.17 -3.72
N MET A 243 23.22 -16.88 -3.59
CA MET A 243 24.20 -15.86 -3.21
C MET A 243 23.91 -15.42 -1.77
N LEU A 244 24.79 -15.75 -0.84
CA LEU A 244 24.72 -15.29 0.55
C LEU A 244 25.58 -14.04 0.70
N CYS A 245 24.97 -12.92 1.05
CA CYS A 245 25.59 -11.61 1.20
C CYS A 245 25.78 -11.24 2.68
N THR A 246 26.92 -10.62 2.95
CA THR A 246 27.30 -9.98 4.22
C THR A 246 27.78 -8.56 3.93
N PHE A 247 27.76 -7.70 4.95
CA PHE A 247 28.27 -6.32 4.88
C PHE A 247 29.42 -6.13 5.90
N PRO A 248 30.65 -6.63 5.63
CA PRO A 248 31.74 -6.60 6.61
C PRO A 248 32.05 -5.22 7.17
N THR A 249 31.84 -4.16 6.37
CA THR A 249 32.10 -2.78 6.77
C THR A 249 31.04 -2.19 7.69
N LEU A 250 29.87 -2.82 7.84
CA LEU A 250 28.79 -2.39 8.75
C LEU A 250 28.88 -3.12 10.09
N ASP A 251 30.06 -3.04 10.71
CA ASP A 251 30.30 -3.54 12.06
C ASP A 251 30.19 -2.42 13.11
N GLU A 252 30.37 -2.75 14.38
CA GLU A 252 30.32 -1.81 15.50
C GLU A 252 31.25 -0.59 15.36
N ARG A 253 32.30 -0.63 14.52
CA ARG A 253 33.21 0.50 14.25
C ARG A 253 32.69 1.46 13.19
N TYR A 254 31.66 1.07 12.44
CA TYR A 254 31.10 1.90 11.37
C TYR A 254 30.43 3.16 11.96
N SER A 255 30.83 4.33 11.47
CA SER A 255 30.35 5.65 11.92
C SER A 255 29.47 6.40 10.91
N GLY A 256 29.15 5.80 9.76
CA GLY A 256 28.27 6.40 8.76
C GLY A 256 26.76 6.21 9.04
N GLU A 257 25.91 6.75 8.17
CA GLU A 257 24.45 6.75 8.35
C GLU A 257 23.74 5.44 7.93
N PHE A 258 24.46 4.50 7.32
CA PHE A 258 23.90 3.20 6.95
C PHE A 258 23.88 2.19 8.10
N ASP A 259 22.81 1.40 8.12
CA ASP A 259 22.67 0.21 8.96
C ASP A 259 22.42 -1.02 8.08
N LEU A 260 22.43 -2.23 8.68
CA LEU A 260 22.21 -3.48 7.96
C LEU A 260 20.84 -3.55 7.27
N LYS A 261 19.82 -2.89 7.83
CA LYS A 261 18.45 -2.90 7.31
C LYS A 261 18.35 -2.04 6.04
N LYS A 262 18.91 -0.83 6.06
CA LYS A 262 19.05 0.07 4.90
C LYS A 262 19.89 -0.57 3.81
N ALA A 263 21.00 -1.24 4.15
CA ALA A 263 21.85 -1.91 3.19
C ALA A 263 21.12 -3.07 2.48
N ALA A 264 20.39 -3.91 3.24
CA ALA A 264 19.56 -4.97 2.68
C ALA A 264 18.44 -4.43 1.77
N ARG A 265 17.81 -3.31 2.15
CA ARG A 265 16.80 -2.62 1.32
C ARG A 265 17.38 -2.05 0.03
N SER A 266 18.57 -1.47 0.08
CA SER A 266 19.25 -0.93 -1.11
C SER A 266 19.55 -2.03 -2.13
N ILE A 267 20.01 -3.21 -1.68
CA ILE A 267 20.16 -4.40 -2.54
C ILE A 267 18.80 -4.80 -3.15
N PHE A 268 17.75 -4.87 -2.33
CA PHE A 268 16.40 -5.20 -2.79
C PHE A 268 15.90 -4.24 -3.88
N LEU A 269 15.99 -2.93 -3.65
CA LEU A 269 15.57 -1.90 -4.60
C LEU A 269 16.36 -1.97 -5.91
N THR A 270 17.67 -2.18 -5.82
CA THR A 270 18.56 -2.25 -6.98
C THR A 270 18.25 -3.47 -7.86
N LEU A 271 18.04 -4.64 -7.26
CA LEU A 271 17.72 -5.87 -8.00
C LEU A 271 16.32 -5.84 -8.63
N ASN A 272 15.35 -5.15 -8.04
CA ASN A 272 13.99 -5.10 -8.57
C ASN A 272 13.80 -4.10 -9.74
N LYS A 273 14.71 -3.13 -9.93
CA LYS A 273 14.66 -2.24 -11.10
C LYS A 273 14.84 -2.99 -12.42
N THR A 274 15.41 -4.20 -12.40
CA THR A 274 15.76 -4.98 -13.60
C THR A 274 14.88 -6.22 -13.83
N ALA A 275 14.06 -6.68 -12.86
CA ALA A 275 13.23 -7.89 -12.98
C ALA A 275 11.80 -7.72 -12.44
N ARG A 276 10.80 -7.86 -13.33
CA ARG A 276 9.32 -7.80 -13.15
C ARG A 276 8.80 -6.65 -12.26
N LYS A 277 8.05 -5.73 -12.88
CA LYS A 277 7.53 -4.46 -12.32
C LYS A 277 6.91 -4.64 -10.91
N VAL A 278 7.58 -4.10 -9.89
CA VAL A 278 7.05 -3.92 -8.53
C VAL A 278 5.83 -2.98 -8.58
N SER A 279 4.84 -3.19 -7.72
CA SER A 279 3.66 -2.31 -7.64
C SER A 279 4.07 -0.87 -7.32
N ASN A 280 3.28 0.10 -7.78
CA ASN A 280 3.58 1.51 -7.57
C ASN A 280 3.57 1.88 -6.08
N SER A 281 2.61 1.32 -5.31
CA SER A 281 2.53 1.54 -3.87
C SER A 281 3.81 1.10 -3.17
N ARG A 282 4.34 -0.09 -3.53
CA ARG A 282 5.56 -0.60 -2.92
C ARG A 282 6.81 0.19 -3.31
N ASN A 283 6.89 0.67 -4.55
CA ASN A 283 7.98 1.58 -4.95
C ASN A 283 7.94 2.87 -4.14
N ILE A 284 6.77 3.47 -3.96
CA ILE A 284 6.59 4.68 -3.13
C ILE A 284 7.04 4.42 -1.69
N LEU A 285 6.58 3.32 -1.07
CA LEU A 285 6.90 3.04 0.33
C LEU A 285 8.38 2.83 0.60
N LEU A 286 9.09 2.26 -0.36
CA LEU A 286 10.52 1.96 -0.26
C LEU A 286 11.40 3.08 -0.82
N ASP A 287 10.83 4.19 -1.28
CA ASP A 287 11.61 5.29 -1.83
C ASP A 287 12.24 6.09 -0.67
N ASP A 288 13.50 5.81 -0.38
CA ASP A 288 14.31 6.56 0.59
C ASP A 288 14.85 7.87 0.00
N LYS A 289 14.61 8.12 -1.30
CA LYS A 289 15.00 9.36 -1.97
C LYS A 289 13.83 10.32 -2.14
N ASP A 290 12.61 9.99 -1.70
CA ASP A 290 11.47 10.90 -1.80
C ASP A 290 11.03 11.37 -0.41
N LEU A 291 11.14 12.67 -0.13
CA LEU A 291 10.70 13.25 1.13
C LEU A 291 9.20 13.01 1.39
N ILE A 292 8.37 12.96 0.34
CA ILE A 292 6.93 12.67 0.48
C ILE A 292 6.71 11.22 0.95
N ALA A 293 7.57 10.29 0.51
CA ALA A 293 7.52 8.92 0.99
C ALA A 293 7.91 8.81 2.49
N TYR A 294 8.81 9.67 2.98
CA TYR A 294 9.09 9.77 4.43
C TYR A 294 7.85 10.20 5.23
N PHE A 295 7.15 11.25 4.78
CA PHE A 295 5.92 11.72 5.43
C PHE A 295 4.81 10.66 5.43
N LEU A 296 4.69 9.93 4.31
CA LEU A 296 3.79 8.78 4.21
C LEU A 296 4.14 7.69 5.21
N ARG A 297 5.41 7.25 5.28
CA ARG A 297 5.86 6.23 6.23
C ARG A 297 5.61 6.65 7.68
N ALA A 298 5.82 7.93 8.01
CA ALA A 298 5.50 8.48 9.32
C ALA A 298 4.01 8.39 9.64
N THR A 299 3.15 8.77 8.69
CA THR A 299 1.69 8.67 8.81
C THR A 299 1.25 7.22 9.01
N LEU A 300 1.79 6.28 8.24
CA LEU A 300 1.47 4.86 8.34
C LEU A 300 2.00 4.23 9.63
N SER A 301 3.17 4.67 10.11
CA SER A 301 3.75 4.23 11.38
C SER A 301 2.88 4.67 12.55
N GLU A 302 2.36 5.90 12.53
CA GLU A 302 1.42 6.39 13.53
C GLU A 302 0.13 5.56 13.53
N ILE A 303 -0.41 5.21 12.36
CA ILE A 303 -1.57 4.31 12.24
C ILE A 303 -1.26 2.91 12.80
N LYS A 304 -0.06 2.39 12.51
CA LYS A 304 0.36 1.06 12.96
C LYS A 304 0.52 0.98 14.48
N ASN A 305 1.07 2.02 15.09
CA ASN A 305 1.41 2.06 16.52
C ASN A 305 0.20 2.35 17.43
N LYS A 306 -1.01 2.51 16.88
CA LYS A 306 -2.21 2.76 17.69
C LYS A 306 -2.57 1.55 18.53
N ASP A 307 -3.04 1.82 19.76
CA ASP A 307 -3.48 0.78 20.69
C ASP A 307 -4.66 -0.01 20.12
N ASP A 308 -4.49 -1.33 20.06
CA ASP A 308 -5.52 -2.29 19.65
C ASP A 308 -6.80 -2.17 20.48
N ARG A 309 -6.71 -1.70 21.73
CA ARG A 309 -7.83 -1.50 22.65
C ARG A 309 -8.55 -0.16 22.50
N SER A 310 -8.03 0.75 21.67
CA SER A 310 -8.68 2.04 21.43
C SER A 310 -10.02 1.86 20.71
N ARG A 311 -11.03 2.60 21.19
CA ARG A 311 -12.38 2.64 20.61
C ARG A 311 -12.42 3.33 19.24
N PHE A 312 -11.37 4.08 18.88
CA PHE A 312 -11.19 4.64 17.54
C PHE A 312 -10.34 3.69 16.71
N SER A 313 -10.87 3.37 15.53
CA SER A 313 -10.76 2.03 14.93
C SER A 313 -9.87 1.95 13.70
N LEU A 314 -9.15 3.02 13.34
CA LEU A 314 -8.24 2.94 12.21
C LEU A 314 -7.06 2.03 12.59
N ARG A 315 -6.87 0.96 11.82
CA ARG A 315 -5.75 0.04 11.95
C ARG A 315 -5.03 -0.07 10.61
N ILE A 316 -3.84 -0.65 10.65
CA ILE A 316 -3.04 -0.83 9.45
C ILE A 316 -3.73 -1.70 8.38
N PHE A 317 -4.55 -2.67 8.78
CA PHE A 317 -5.34 -3.48 7.83
C PHE A 317 -6.44 -2.68 7.11
N ASN A 318 -6.82 -1.49 7.60
CA ASN A 318 -7.70 -0.57 6.88
C ASN A 318 -6.97 0.22 5.78
N VAL A 319 -5.64 0.06 5.67
CA VAL A 319 -4.83 0.67 4.61
C VAL A 319 -4.39 -0.41 3.63
N GLU A 320 -4.66 -0.19 2.35
CA GLU A 320 -4.19 -1.06 1.29
C GLU A 320 -2.70 -0.82 1.00
N LEU A 321 -1.84 -1.75 1.47
CA LEU A 321 -0.39 -1.64 1.37
C LEU A 321 0.13 -2.04 -0.02
N ASP A 322 -0.55 -2.99 -0.68
CA ASP A 322 -0.17 -3.46 -2.02
C ASP A 322 -1.34 -3.41 -3.02
N GLN A 323 -1.34 -2.39 -3.88
CA GLN A 323 -2.35 -2.22 -4.94
C GLN A 323 -1.83 -2.77 -6.26
N PHE A 324 -2.40 -3.89 -6.70
CA PHE A 324 -1.98 -4.59 -7.92
C PHE A 324 -3.00 -4.43 -9.04
N ARG A 325 -2.60 -3.74 -10.12
CA ARG A 325 -3.42 -3.37 -11.30
C ARG A 325 -4.54 -2.36 -10.98
N ASP A 326 -4.68 -1.38 -11.88
CA ASP A 326 -5.54 -0.17 -11.79
C ASP A 326 -5.26 0.81 -10.63
N LYS A 327 -4.96 2.05 -10.99
CA LYS A 327 -4.32 3.06 -10.13
C LYS A 327 -5.27 3.89 -9.24
N VAL A 328 -6.51 3.46 -9.00
CA VAL A 328 -7.51 4.34 -8.34
C VAL A 328 -8.38 3.65 -7.28
N LYS A 329 -8.78 2.38 -7.46
CA LYS A 329 -9.78 1.72 -6.59
C LYS A 329 -9.14 0.77 -5.58
N ILE A 330 -9.66 0.78 -4.35
CA ILE A 330 -9.31 -0.18 -3.31
C ILE A 330 -9.83 -1.59 -3.68
N GLN A 331 -8.99 -2.62 -3.56
CA GLN A 331 -9.41 -4.01 -3.84
C GLN A 331 -9.77 -4.77 -2.57
N SER A 332 -9.03 -4.53 -1.48
CA SER A 332 -9.35 -5.16 -0.19
C SER A 332 -10.69 -4.67 0.37
N PRO A 333 -11.64 -5.56 0.68
CA PRO A 333 -12.97 -5.17 1.15
C PRO A 333 -12.97 -4.59 2.58
N ILE A 334 -11.92 -4.84 3.36
CA ILE A 334 -11.73 -4.32 4.72
C ILE A 334 -10.86 -3.06 4.75
N ALA A 335 -10.27 -2.69 3.61
CA ALA A 335 -9.50 -1.47 3.48
C ALA A 335 -10.41 -0.29 3.14
N LEU A 336 -10.06 0.85 3.71
CA LEU A 336 -10.72 2.13 3.54
C LEU A 336 -9.95 3.02 2.55
N THR A 337 -8.64 3.02 2.69
CA THR A 337 -7.70 3.86 1.95
C THR A 337 -6.51 3.01 1.51
N GLY A 338 -5.58 3.58 0.77
CA GLY A 338 -4.39 2.88 0.31
C GLY A 338 -3.16 3.77 0.34
N VAL A 339 -2.00 3.15 0.20
CA VAL A 339 -0.69 3.83 0.12
C VAL A 339 -0.70 4.94 -0.93
N ASN A 340 -1.20 4.64 -2.13
CA ASN A 340 -1.28 5.63 -3.20
C ASN A 340 -2.23 6.79 -2.87
N HIS A 341 -3.28 6.55 -2.06
CA HIS A 341 -4.26 7.58 -1.70
C HIS A 341 -3.64 8.57 -0.71
N ILE A 342 -3.05 8.07 0.37
CA ILE A 342 -2.39 8.89 1.38
C ILE A 342 -1.21 9.64 0.76
N TYR A 343 -0.39 8.95 -0.05
CA TYR A 343 0.70 9.60 -0.78
C TYR A 343 0.20 10.75 -1.66
N TYR A 344 -0.86 10.51 -2.45
CA TYR A 344 -1.44 11.54 -3.32
C TYR A 344 -1.93 12.75 -2.53
N ILE A 345 -2.59 12.52 -1.39
CA ILE A 345 -3.03 13.59 -0.47
C ILE A 345 -1.84 14.39 0.04
N ILE A 346 -0.81 13.73 0.57
CA ILE A 346 0.40 14.39 1.10
C ILE A 346 1.09 15.17 -0.01
N GLU A 347 1.23 14.59 -1.21
CA GLU A 347 1.84 15.25 -2.37
C GLU A 347 1.07 16.52 -2.76
N HIS A 348 -0.27 16.48 -2.75
CA HIS A 348 -1.12 17.63 -3.09
C HIS A 348 -1.17 18.70 -2.01
N LEU A 349 -0.99 18.32 -0.75
CA LEU A 349 -0.78 19.28 0.32
C LEU A 349 0.62 19.90 0.17
N MET A 350 1.67 19.11 0.09
CA MET A 350 3.04 19.62 0.26
C MET A 350 3.62 20.24 -1.01
N LEU A 351 3.23 19.82 -2.21
CA LEU A 351 3.88 20.22 -3.47
C LEU A 351 2.94 21.02 -4.38
N ASN A 352 2.30 22.05 -3.82
CA ASN A 352 1.35 22.86 -4.55
C ASN A 352 1.99 24.16 -5.08
N ASP A 353 1.65 24.56 -6.30
CA ASP A 353 2.10 25.78 -6.99
C ASP A 353 1.15 26.97 -6.82
N GLY A 354 0.12 26.79 -5.99
CA GLY A 354 -0.86 27.81 -5.66
C GLY A 354 -2.15 27.19 -5.16
N TYR A 355 -3.01 28.00 -4.55
CA TYR A 355 -4.25 27.46 -4.00
C TYR A 355 -5.23 26.98 -5.07
N VAL A 356 -5.82 25.80 -4.87
CA VAL A 356 -6.86 25.28 -5.74
C VAL A 356 -8.06 26.22 -5.73
N SER A 357 -8.49 26.68 -6.90
CA SER A 357 -9.64 27.56 -7.03
C SER A 357 -10.62 27.09 -8.11
N GLY A 358 -11.90 27.00 -7.76
CA GLY A 358 -12.94 26.48 -8.62
C GLY A 358 -12.96 24.95 -8.68
N ILE A 359 -13.53 24.43 -9.77
CA ILE A 359 -13.76 22.98 -9.99
C ILE A 359 -12.84 22.35 -11.03
N ALA A 360 -11.87 23.11 -11.54
CA ALA A 360 -10.97 22.63 -12.58
C ALA A 360 -10.12 21.44 -12.08
N PRO A 361 -9.83 20.44 -12.93
CA PRO A 361 -8.92 19.36 -12.59
C PRO A 361 -7.54 19.90 -12.18
N ARG A 362 -6.86 19.17 -11.32
CA ARG A 362 -5.45 19.46 -11.02
C ARG A 362 -4.59 19.14 -12.24
N THR A 363 -3.81 20.12 -12.68
CA THR A 363 -2.90 19.99 -13.82
C THR A 363 -1.45 19.86 -13.35
N GLY A 364 -0.61 19.25 -14.20
CA GLY A 364 0.83 19.13 -14.00
C GLY A 364 1.29 17.80 -13.37
N LYS A 365 2.57 17.49 -13.58
CA LYS A 365 3.21 16.27 -13.05
C LYS A 365 3.85 16.57 -11.70
N PHE A 366 3.15 16.25 -10.61
CA PHE A 366 3.64 16.50 -9.25
C PHE A 366 4.95 15.79 -8.93
N SER A 367 5.20 14.62 -9.55
CA SER A 367 6.48 13.92 -9.49
C SER A 367 7.70 14.77 -9.89
N ASN A 368 7.50 15.79 -10.73
CA ASN A 368 8.57 16.65 -11.21
C ASN A 368 8.79 17.88 -10.31
N ARG A 369 7.94 18.09 -9.30
CA ARG A 369 7.98 19.23 -8.38
C ARG A 369 9.02 18.97 -7.29
N LYS A 370 10.29 19.19 -7.62
CA LYS A 370 11.42 18.92 -6.71
C LYS A 370 11.76 20.06 -5.76
N ASP A 371 11.53 21.31 -6.17
CA ASP A 371 11.86 22.48 -5.37
C ASP A 371 10.81 22.74 -4.27
N LEU A 372 11.15 22.42 -3.03
CA LEU A 372 10.26 22.52 -1.88
C LEU A 372 9.93 23.97 -1.50
N ASN A 373 10.75 24.94 -1.90
CA ASN A 373 10.50 26.37 -1.63
C ASN A 373 9.48 26.93 -2.63
N SER A 374 9.63 26.62 -3.92
CA SER A 374 8.68 27.06 -4.95
C SER A 374 7.29 26.46 -4.82
N TYR A 375 7.17 25.28 -4.19
CA TYR A 375 5.91 24.54 -4.08
C TYR A 375 5.31 24.49 -2.67
N VAL A 376 5.48 25.57 -1.88
CA VAL A 376 4.89 25.80 -0.55
C VAL A 376 5.24 24.80 0.57
N CYS A 377 5.94 23.70 0.30
CA CYS A 377 6.32 22.71 1.31
C CYS A 377 7.10 23.36 2.46
N MET A 378 8.15 24.13 2.14
CA MET A 378 8.98 24.78 3.15
C MET A 378 8.21 25.83 3.96
N GLU A 379 7.30 26.57 3.32
CA GLU A 379 6.43 27.55 4.00
C GLU A 379 5.49 26.84 4.98
N ARG A 380 4.78 25.80 4.51
CA ARG A 380 3.81 25.05 5.31
C ARG A 380 4.41 24.33 6.49
N LEU A 381 5.62 23.79 6.33
CA LEU A 381 6.32 23.07 7.39
C LEU A 381 7.16 23.98 8.27
N ASP A 382 7.16 25.29 8.03
CA ASP A 382 8.05 26.24 8.71
C ASP A 382 9.53 25.85 8.58
N GLY A 383 9.87 25.19 7.47
CA GLY A 383 11.14 24.50 7.26
C GLY A 383 12.34 25.45 7.30
N ARG A 384 12.18 26.69 6.84
CA ARG A 384 13.25 27.69 6.87
C ARG A 384 13.64 28.11 8.29
N ASN A 385 12.67 28.20 9.20
CA ASN A 385 12.94 28.51 10.60
C ASN A 385 13.49 27.29 11.35
N LEU A 386 13.01 26.10 11.03
CA LEU A 386 13.45 24.85 11.67
C LEU A 386 14.85 24.40 11.26
N LEU A 387 15.22 24.58 9.99
CA LEU A 387 16.48 24.09 9.42
C LEU A 387 17.55 25.18 9.29
N GLY A 388 17.14 26.45 9.30
CA GLY A 388 17.97 27.57 8.86
C GLY A 388 17.95 27.76 7.35
N ALA A 389 18.24 28.99 6.91
CA ALA A 389 18.10 29.39 5.50
C ALA A 389 18.99 28.59 4.54
N ASP A 390 20.24 28.32 4.91
CA ASP A 390 21.20 27.66 4.03
C ASP A 390 20.79 26.21 3.74
N VAL A 391 20.43 25.46 4.78
CA VAL A 391 19.95 24.07 4.65
C VAL A 391 18.63 24.02 3.90
N ALA A 392 17.68 24.91 4.22
CA ALA A 392 16.37 24.94 3.57
C ALA A 392 16.46 25.26 2.06
N ASN A 393 17.43 26.07 1.63
CA ASN A 393 17.60 26.45 0.22
C ASN A 393 18.18 25.31 -0.64
N ILE A 394 19.03 24.45 -0.06
CA ILE A 394 19.64 23.31 -0.78
C ILE A 394 18.80 22.03 -0.71
N THR A 395 17.85 21.97 0.22
CA THR A 395 16.97 20.81 0.42
C THR A 395 15.91 20.75 -0.67
N THR A 396 15.92 19.68 -1.46
CA THR A 396 14.88 19.38 -2.46
C THR A 396 14.12 18.11 -2.07
N ARG A 397 13.03 17.82 -2.78
CA ARG A 397 12.25 16.58 -2.60
C ARG A 397 13.11 15.32 -2.64
N ASP A 398 14.16 15.33 -3.46
CA ASP A 398 15.04 14.20 -3.74
C ASP A 398 16.49 14.36 -3.28
N ASN A 399 16.80 15.45 -2.59
CA ASN A 399 18.11 15.73 -2.02
C ASN A 399 17.96 16.36 -0.63
N PHE A 400 18.19 15.55 0.40
CA PHE A 400 18.07 15.95 1.81
C PHE A 400 18.90 15.02 2.69
N SER A 401 19.33 15.50 3.87
CA SER A 401 19.94 14.66 4.91
C SER A 401 18.88 13.95 5.75
N GLN A 402 19.26 12.88 6.45
CA GLN A 402 18.34 12.17 7.35
C GLN A 402 17.83 13.10 8.46
N SER A 403 18.70 13.89 9.09
CA SER A 403 18.32 14.86 10.13
C SER A 403 17.32 15.92 9.63
N THR A 404 17.46 16.35 8.37
CA THR A 404 16.53 17.28 7.72
C THR A 404 15.18 16.61 7.51
N ALA A 405 15.15 15.38 7.00
CA ALA A 405 13.93 14.62 6.80
C ALA A 405 13.18 14.40 8.12
N GLU A 406 13.87 13.99 9.19
CA GLU A 406 13.28 13.78 10.51
C GLU A 406 12.68 15.05 11.10
N THR A 407 13.36 16.19 10.93
CA THR A 407 12.89 17.49 11.41
C THR A 407 11.63 17.93 10.67
N LEU A 408 11.65 17.87 9.33
CA LEU A 408 10.49 18.20 8.50
C LEU A 408 9.34 17.22 8.72
N GLN A 409 9.62 15.94 8.93
CA GLN A 409 8.63 14.91 9.23
C GLN A 409 7.88 15.21 10.54
N LYS A 410 8.60 15.61 11.60
CA LYS A 410 7.96 16.00 12.87
C LYS A 410 7.03 17.20 12.69
N SER A 411 7.48 18.22 11.95
CA SER A 411 6.65 19.38 11.62
C SER A 411 5.43 18.99 10.78
N PHE A 412 5.62 18.13 9.78
CA PHE A 412 4.54 17.61 8.94
C PHE A 412 3.50 16.86 9.76
N MET A 413 3.91 15.92 10.62
CA MET A 413 2.99 15.15 11.46
C MET A 413 2.17 16.07 12.37
N HIS A 414 2.82 17.06 12.99
CA HIS A 414 2.15 18.01 13.87
C HIS A 414 1.12 18.89 13.13
N ARG A 415 1.48 19.44 11.96
CA ARG A 415 0.66 20.43 11.24
C ARG A 415 -0.38 19.81 10.30
N TYR A 416 -0.11 18.63 9.75
CA TYR A 416 -0.93 18.01 8.69
C TYR A 416 -1.18 16.52 8.94
N GLY A 417 -0.15 15.72 9.23
CA GLY A 417 -0.25 14.26 9.31
C GLY A 417 -1.27 13.78 10.35
N ASN A 418 -1.30 14.38 11.53
CA ASN A 418 -2.26 14.05 12.58
C ASN A 418 -3.72 14.34 12.16
N PHE A 419 -3.95 15.41 11.39
CA PHE A 419 -5.29 15.72 10.86
C PHE A 419 -5.71 14.81 9.70
N ILE A 420 -4.76 14.33 8.88
CA ILE A 420 -5.04 13.29 7.89
C ILE A 420 -5.57 12.05 8.60
N ILE A 421 -4.90 11.63 9.67
CA ILE A 421 -5.31 10.48 10.48
C ILE A 421 -6.65 10.77 11.18
N ALA A 422 -6.81 11.95 11.78
CA ALA A 422 -8.04 12.36 12.43
C ALA A 422 -9.23 12.38 11.46
N CYS A 423 -9.03 12.79 10.21
CA CYS A 423 -10.05 12.69 9.16
C CYS A 423 -10.55 11.25 8.98
N TYR A 424 -9.62 10.29 8.92
CA TYR A 424 -9.96 8.87 8.80
C TYR A 424 -10.66 8.30 10.04
N GLU A 425 -10.42 8.85 11.22
CA GLU A 425 -11.01 8.39 12.47
C GLU A 425 -12.32 9.08 12.84
N GLN A 426 -12.47 10.36 12.51
CA GLN A 426 -13.58 11.18 12.93
C GLN A 426 -14.66 11.33 11.86
N PHE A 427 -14.34 11.16 10.57
CA PHE A 427 -15.37 11.09 9.53
C PHE A 427 -16.21 9.84 9.75
N ARG A 428 -17.48 10.05 10.10
CA ARG A 428 -18.36 9.01 10.67
C ARG A 428 -18.52 7.80 9.75
N PRO A 429 -18.66 7.92 8.41
CA PRO A 429 -18.65 6.75 7.53
C PRO A 429 -17.37 5.90 7.67
N PHE A 430 -16.20 6.53 7.77
CA PHE A 430 -14.94 5.80 7.93
C PHE A 430 -14.84 5.11 9.30
N LEU A 431 -15.24 5.81 10.36
CA LEU A 431 -15.36 5.23 11.70
C LEU A 431 -16.31 4.01 11.71
N VAL A 432 -17.46 4.10 11.04
CA VAL A 432 -18.42 2.98 10.91
C VAL A 432 -17.79 1.79 10.20
N HIS A 433 -17.10 2.03 9.09
CA HIS A 433 -16.43 0.97 8.34
C HIS A 433 -15.37 0.27 9.21
N SER A 434 -14.47 1.04 9.81
CA SER A 434 -13.42 0.49 10.67
C SER A 434 -13.97 -0.25 11.90
N SER A 435 -15.07 0.24 12.50
CA SER A 435 -15.75 -0.49 13.59
C SER A 435 -16.30 -1.85 13.13
N ALA A 436 -16.94 -1.89 11.95
CA ALA A 436 -17.45 -3.14 11.39
C ALA A 436 -16.33 -4.13 11.03
N VAL A 437 -15.15 -3.64 10.64
CA VAL A 437 -13.97 -4.48 10.39
C VAL A 437 -13.43 -5.07 11.71
N LEU A 438 -13.36 -4.30 12.79
CA LEU A 438 -12.98 -4.81 14.11
C LEU A 438 -13.97 -5.86 14.64
N ASP A 439 -15.26 -5.65 14.42
CA ASP A 439 -16.29 -6.64 14.78
C ASP A 439 -16.11 -7.94 13.97
N LEU A 440 -15.72 -7.85 12.69
CA LEU A 440 -15.39 -9.01 11.87
C LEU A 440 -14.16 -9.73 12.40
N GLU A 441 -13.08 -9.00 12.70
CA GLU A 441 -11.85 -9.56 13.27
C GLU A 441 -12.13 -10.30 14.58
N THR A 442 -12.83 -9.65 15.51
CA THR A 442 -13.20 -10.22 16.81
C THR A 442 -14.02 -11.50 16.65
N LYS A 443 -14.98 -11.53 15.71
CA LYS A 443 -15.77 -12.74 15.42
C LYS A 443 -14.89 -13.88 14.91
N LEU A 444 -13.92 -13.60 14.03
CA LEU A 444 -12.99 -14.62 13.52
C LEU A 444 -12.05 -15.15 14.61
N GLU A 445 -11.62 -14.29 15.54
CA GLU A 445 -10.81 -14.71 16.69
C GLU A 445 -11.59 -15.60 17.66
N VAL A 446 -12.81 -15.20 18.02
CA VAL A 446 -13.67 -15.96 18.95
C VAL A 446 -14.02 -17.35 18.41
N HIS A 447 -14.16 -17.46 17.09
CA HIS A 447 -14.41 -18.74 16.42
C HIS A 447 -13.14 -19.55 16.12
N GLU A 448 -11.96 -19.08 16.57
CA GLU A 448 -10.64 -19.63 16.26
C GLU A 448 -10.46 -19.93 14.76
N ASP A 449 -10.93 -19.03 13.89
CA ASP A 449 -10.89 -19.22 12.46
C ASP A 449 -9.49 -18.93 11.89
N ARG A 450 -8.60 -19.90 12.07
CA ARG A 450 -7.19 -19.86 11.66
C ARG A 450 -6.99 -19.80 10.14
N THR A 451 -8.06 -19.92 9.34
CA THR A 451 -7.98 -19.86 7.87
C THR A 451 -8.44 -18.51 7.33
N LEU A 452 -9.56 -17.98 7.80
CA LEU A 452 -10.10 -16.73 7.25
C LEU A 452 -9.36 -15.49 7.77
N LYS A 453 -8.93 -15.49 9.03
CA LYS A 453 -8.25 -14.32 9.61
C LYS A 453 -6.99 -13.95 8.82
N PRO A 454 -6.06 -14.87 8.50
CA PRO A 454 -4.89 -14.53 7.69
C PRO A 454 -5.24 -14.03 6.27
N ILE A 455 -6.25 -14.64 5.64
CA ILE A 455 -6.68 -14.29 4.27
C ILE A 455 -7.23 -12.86 4.20
N LEU A 456 -7.94 -12.42 5.23
CA LEU A 456 -8.56 -11.11 5.29
C LEU A 456 -7.64 -10.04 5.88
N PHE A 457 -6.85 -10.35 6.92
CA PHE A 457 -6.17 -9.36 7.77
C PHE A 457 -4.63 -9.38 7.70
N GLU A 458 -3.98 -10.53 7.46
CA GLU A 458 -2.51 -10.67 7.62
C GLU A 458 -1.72 -10.43 6.32
N GLY A 459 -2.38 -10.17 5.20
CA GLY A 459 -1.72 -9.77 3.95
C GLY A 459 -2.68 -9.68 2.78
N GLN A 460 -2.78 -8.51 2.16
CA GLN A 460 -3.75 -8.27 1.08
C GLN A 460 -3.42 -9.03 -0.21
N GLY A 461 -2.20 -9.55 -0.34
CA GLY A 461 -1.86 -10.55 -1.35
C GLY A 461 -2.57 -11.89 -1.13
N MET A 462 -2.82 -12.31 0.13
CA MET A 462 -3.29 -13.65 0.47
C MET A 462 -4.67 -13.98 -0.09
N SER A 463 -5.60 -13.03 -0.04
CA SER A 463 -6.94 -13.19 -0.65
C SER A 463 -6.86 -13.41 -2.16
N ARG A 464 -6.07 -12.60 -2.88
CA ARG A 464 -5.86 -12.79 -4.33
C ARG A 464 -5.23 -14.14 -4.62
N VAL A 465 -4.14 -14.45 -3.92
CA VAL A 465 -3.39 -15.70 -4.04
C VAL A 465 -4.31 -16.90 -3.78
N PHE A 466 -5.17 -16.83 -2.77
CA PHE A 466 -6.20 -17.83 -2.50
C PHE A 466 -7.14 -18.04 -3.69
N TYR A 467 -7.72 -16.98 -4.26
CA TYR A 467 -8.63 -17.11 -5.40
C TYR A 467 -7.94 -17.60 -6.68
N GLU A 468 -6.69 -17.17 -6.93
CA GLU A 468 -5.88 -17.66 -8.05
C GLU A 468 -5.55 -19.14 -7.89
N HIS A 469 -5.12 -19.58 -6.71
CA HIS A 469 -4.85 -20.99 -6.42
C HIS A 469 -6.10 -21.85 -6.65
N ARG A 470 -7.24 -21.43 -6.09
CA ARG A 470 -8.53 -22.11 -6.27
C ARG A 470 -8.91 -22.24 -7.74
N LYS A 471 -8.77 -21.17 -8.53
CA LYS A 471 -9.08 -21.17 -9.97
C LYS A 471 -8.14 -22.09 -10.75
N ASN A 472 -6.84 -22.04 -10.45
CA ASN A 472 -5.81 -22.84 -11.11
C ASN A 472 -6.00 -24.33 -10.82
N LEU A 473 -6.22 -24.72 -9.57
CA LEU A 473 -6.44 -26.11 -9.17
C LEU A 473 -7.68 -26.71 -9.85
N LYS A 474 -8.78 -25.96 -9.91
CA LYS A 474 -9.99 -26.37 -10.65
C LYS A 474 -9.73 -26.59 -12.13
N THR A 475 -8.95 -25.71 -12.74
CA THR A 475 -8.60 -25.82 -14.16
C THR A 475 -7.75 -27.07 -14.42
N LYS A 476 -6.73 -27.33 -13.59
CA LYS A 476 -5.89 -28.54 -13.69
C LYS A 476 -6.68 -29.83 -13.50
N LEU A 477 -7.61 -29.87 -12.55
CA LEU A 477 -8.52 -31.01 -12.34
C LEU A 477 -9.42 -31.25 -13.56
N LYS A 478 -10.00 -30.18 -14.12
CA LYS A 478 -10.83 -30.26 -15.34
C LYS A 478 -10.03 -30.79 -16.52
N ASN A 479 -8.77 -30.39 -16.65
CA ASN A 479 -7.84 -30.83 -17.69
C ASN A 479 -7.24 -32.23 -17.44
N ARG A 480 -7.57 -32.89 -16.32
CA ARG A 480 -7.04 -34.21 -15.91
C ARG A 480 -5.51 -34.24 -15.85
N GLU A 481 -4.88 -33.15 -15.39
CA GLU A 481 -3.43 -33.03 -15.32
C GLU A 481 -2.79 -33.88 -14.20
N PHE A 482 -3.59 -34.33 -13.22
CA PHE A 482 -3.12 -35.15 -12.10
C PHE A 482 -3.30 -36.65 -12.38
N SER A 483 -2.23 -37.43 -12.17
CA SER A 483 -2.22 -38.89 -12.38
C SER A 483 -2.19 -39.72 -11.07
N THR A 484 -2.02 -39.08 -9.91
CA THR A 484 -1.95 -39.72 -8.58
C THR A 484 -2.68 -38.89 -7.54
N ASP A 485 -3.18 -39.56 -6.49
CA ASP A 485 -3.89 -38.93 -5.37
C ASP A 485 -5.10 -38.04 -5.80
N VAL A 486 -5.67 -38.26 -7.00
CA VAL A 486 -6.77 -37.45 -7.56
C VAL A 486 -7.95 -37.28 -6.58
N PRO A 487 -8.44 -38.32 -5.88
CA PRO A 487 -9.51 -38.14 -4.90
C PRO A 487 -9.14 -37.20 -3.74
N LYS A 488 -7.87 -37.18 -3.31
CA LYS A 488 -7.39 -36.24 -2.28
C LYS A 488 -7.31 -34.82 -2.82
N ILE A 489 -6.87 -34.65 -4.07
CA ILE A 489 -6.78 -33.34 -4.73
C ILE A 489 -8.18 -32.75 -4.98
N GLU A 490 -9.15 -33.57 -5.35
CA GLU A 490 -10.57 -33.19 -5.44
C GLU A 490 -11.13 -32.77 -4.08
N ALA A 491 -10.77 -33.47 -3.00
CA ALA A 491 -11.15 -33.07 -1.65
C ALA A 491 -10.55 -31.71 -1.24
N ILE A 492 -9.29 -31.42 -1.63
CA ILE A 492 -8.66 -30.10 -1.43
C ILE A 492 -9.44 -29.02 -2.20
N ALA A 493 -9.78 -29.25 -3.47
CA ALA A 493 -10.54 -28.29 -4.26
C ALA A 493 -11.93 -27.99 -3.65
N LYS A 494 -12.61 -29.02 -3.13
CA LYS A 494 -13.88 -28.84 -2.39
C LYS A 494 -13.70 -28.04 -1.10
N ARG A 495 -12.60 -28.25 -0.36
CA ARG A 495 -12.28 -27.46 0.84
C ARG A 495 -12.03 -26.00 0.50
N LEU A 496 -11.30 -25.70 -0.58
CA LEU A 496 -11.09 -24.34 -1.07
C LEU A 496 -12.42 -23.66 -1.48
N ASP A 497 -13.35 -24.41 -2.08
CA ASP A 497 -14.71 -23.91 -2.36
C ASP A 497 -15.47 -23.54 -1.09
N ALA A 498 -15.45 -24.43 -0.09
CA ALA A 498 -16.07 -24.16 1.20
C ALA A 498 -15.44 -22.93 1.91
N THR A 499 -14.11 -22.77 1.82
CA THR A 499 -13.41 -21.59 2.34
C THR A 499 -13.82 -20.31 1.60
N ALA A 500 -13.94 -20.34 0.27
CA ALA A 500 -14.39 -19.19 -0.52
C ALA A 500 -15.82 -18.77 -0.17
N GLU A 501 -16.73 -19.74 0.01
CA GLU A 501 -18.10 -19.49 0.47
C GLU A 501 -18.14 -18.89 1.87
N ARG A 502 -17.28 -19.35 2.78
CA ARG A 502 -17.13 -18.77 4.13
C ARG A 502 -16.63 -17.34 4.08
N ILE A 503 -15.63 -17.04 3.25
CA ILE A 503 -15.13 -15.67 3.04
C ILE A 503 -16.29 -14.78 2.57
N GLN A 504 -17.03 -15.20 1.55
CA GLN A 504 -18.16 -14.44 1.00
C GLN A 504 -19.23 -14.18 2.07
N LYS A 505 -19.61 -15.19 2.86
CA LYS A 505 -20.56 -15.04 3.97
C LYS A 505 -20.06 -14.07 5.05
N SER A 506 -18.78 -14.13 5.39
CA SER A 506 -18.17 -13.20 6.34
C SER A 506 -18.19 -11.76 5.81
N LEU A 507 -17.92 -11.55 4.52
CA LEU A 507 -18.00 -10.24 3.88
C LEU A 507 -19.44 -9.71 3.81
N GLU A 508 -20.42 -10.55 3.51
CA GLU A 508 -21.83 -10.19 3.55
C GLU A 508 -22.28 -9.82 4.97
N SER A 509 -21.84 -10.57 5.99
CA SER A 509 -22.09 -10.24 7.39
C SER A 509 -21.46 -8.90 7.76
N PHE A 510 -20.23 -8.63 7.31
CA PHE A 510 -19.54 -7.37 7.52
C PHE A 510 -20.30 -6.19 6.87
N GLN A 511 -20.76 -6.37 5.64
CA GLN A 511 -21.54 -5.36 4.91
C GLN A 511 -22.85 -5.01 5.63
N ARG A 512 -23.51 -6.02 6.22
CA ARG A 512 -24.72 -5.82 7.05
C ARG A 512 -24.40 -5.11 8.36
N GLU A 513 -23.32 -5.50 9.04
CA GLU A 513 -22.87 -4.86 10.28
C GLU A 513 -22.55 -3.37 10.03
N ARG A 514 -21.80 -3.08 8.96
CA ARG A 514 -21.51 -1.72 8.50
C ARG A 514 -22.80 -0.90 8.31
N ALA A 515 -23.81 -1.46 7.65
CA ALA A 515 -25.10 -0.79 7.48
C ALA A 515 -25.85 -0.60 8.81
N SER A 516 -25.87 -1.62 9.67
CA SER A 516 -26.48 -1.55 11.00
C SER A 516 -25.87 -0.42 11.84
N LEU A 517 -24.54 -0.34 11.90
CA LEU A 517 -23.81 0.69 12.61
C LEU A 517 -24.02 2.10 12.02
N PHE A 518 -24.12 2.20 10.70
CA PHE A 518 -24.40 3.47 10.00
C PHE A 518 -25.77 4.03 10.38
N PHE A 519 -26.82 3.19 10.39
CA PHE A 519 -28.19 3.62 10.68
C PHE A 519 -28.59 3.49 12.17
N LYS A 520 -27.65 3.16 13.06
CA LYS A 520 -27.90 2.94 14.50
C LYS A 520 -28.68 4.08 15.17
N ASN A 521 -28.37 5.32 14.78
CA ASN A 521 -28.91 6.54 15.38
C ASN A 521 -30.11 7.13 14.62
N VAL A 522 -30.66 6.44 13.62
CA VAL A 522 -31.87 6.90 12.92
C VAL A 522 -33.08 6.74 13.82
N THR A 523 -33.79 7.84 14.08
CA THR A 523 -34.95 7.86 14.99
C THR A 523 -36.14 7.05 14.47
N ASP A 524 -36.41 7.10 13.17
CA ASP A 524 -37.49 6.36 12.49
C ASP A 524 -36.99 5.12 11.74
N LYS A 525 -36.00 4.43 12.30
CA LYS A 525 -35.33 3.24 11.72
C LYS A 525 -36.27 2.10 11.32
N ARG A 526 -37.49 2.02 11.88
CA ARG A 526 -38.51 1.03 11.47
C ARG A 526 -38.85 1.12 9.98
N LYS A 527 -38.75 2.31 9.38
CA LYS A 527 -38.97 2.51 7.94
C LYS A 527 -37.86 1.94 7.07
N LEU A 528 -36.69 1.67 7.65
CA LEU A 528 -35.52 1.13 6.96
C LEU A 528 -35.39 -0.40 7.13
N LYS A 529 -36.33 -1.01 7.85
CA LYS A 529 -36.28 -2.41 8.26
C LYS A 529 -37.45 -3.23 7.73
N LYS A 530 -37.21 -4.53 7.55
CA LYS A 530 -38.25 -5.56 7.38
C LYS A 530 -38.09 -6.59 8.50
N GLY A 531 -38.99 -6.55 9.47
CA GLY A 531 -38.78 -7.26 10.74
C GLY A 531 -37.65 -6.62 11.54
N ASP A 532 -36.70 -7.42 12.00
CA ASP A 532 -35.54 -6.94 12.75
C ASP A 532 -34.36 -6.51 11.86
N ASP A 533 -34.36 -6.92 10.60
CA ASP A 533 -33.26 -6.69 9.65
C ASP A 533 -33.44 -5.42 8.82
N LEU A 534 -32.32 -4.81 8.43
CA LEU A 534 -32.32 -3.75 7.42
C LEU A 534 -32.72 -4.30 6.04
N LEU A 535 -33.39 -3.48 5.24
CA LEU A 535 -33.74 -3.84 3.87
C LEU A 535 -32.46 -4.07 3.04
N GLU A 536 -32.42 -5.17 2.28
CA GLU A 536 -31.27 -5.55 1.42
C GLU A 536 -30.81 -4.43 0.49
N GLN A 537 -31.76 -3.69 -0.07
CA GLN A 537 -31.46 -2.59 -0.99
C GLN A 537 -30.73 -1.44 -0.30
N ILE A 538 -31.00 -1.20 1.00
CA ILE A 538 -30.30 -0.19 1.82
C ILE A 538 -28.88 -0.66 2.10
N VAL A 539 -28.72 -1.94 2.45
CA VAL A 539 -27.41 -2.55 2.64
C VAL A 539 -26.61 -2.41 1.35
N PHE A 540 -27.14 -2.87 0.22
CA PHE A 540 -26.50 -2.76 -1.09
C PHE A 540 -26.10 -1.31 -1.44
N TRP A 541 -27.03 -0.36 -1.36
CA TRP A 541 -26.78 1.04 -1.70
C TRP A 541 -25.67 1.66 -0.84
N LEU A 542 -25.67 1.38 0.48
CA LEU A 542 -24.65 1.92 1.35
C LEU A 542 -23.28 1.37 0.98
N ASN A 543 -23.16 0.07 0.71
CA ASN A 543 -21.90 -0.55 0.33
C ASN A 543 -21.40 -0.01 -1.03
N ASP A 544 -22.30 0.22 -1.99
CA ASP A 544 -22.00 0.89 -3.26
C ASP A 544 -21.44 2.32 -3.05
N LEU A 545 -22.03 3.09 -2.12
CA LEU A 545 -21.52 4.41 -1.75
C LEU A 545 -20.09 4.34 -1.21
N TYR A 546 -19.76 3.36 -0.36
CA TYR A 546 -18.38 3.17 0.09
C TYR A 546 -17.47 2.89 -1.10
N GLU A 547 -17.76 1.85 -1.87
CA GLU A 547 -16.88 1.31 -2.92
C GLU A 547 -16.64 2.26 -4.09
N ASN A 548 -17.63 3.09 -4.42
CA ASN A 548 -17.61 3.91 -5.65
C ASN A 548 -17.55 5.42 -5.39
N VAL A 549 -17.67 5.86 -4.14
CA VAL A 549 -17.55 7.28 -3.76
C VAL A 549 -16.55 7.45 -2.62
N LEU A 550 -16.83 6.93 -1.44
CA LEU A 550 -16.12 7.31 -0.22
C LEU A 550 -14.69 6.76 -0.15
N THR A 551 -14.42 5.60 -0.78
CA THR A 551 -13.07 5.01 -0.85
C THR A 551 -12.30 5.42 -2.11
N THR A 552 -12.75 6.44 -2.85
CA THR A 552 -12.02 6.94 -4.02
C THR A 552 -10.95 7.96 -3.63
N VAL A 553 -9.83 7.97 -4.34
CA VAL A 553 -8.76 8.98 -4.16
C VAL A 553 -9.34 10.39 -4.25
N ALA A 554 -10.23 10.63 -5.22
CA ALA A 554 -10.83 11.93 -5.44
C ALA A 554 -11.66 12.41 -4.23
N PHE A 555 -12.48 11.54 -3.64
CA PHE A 555 -13.28 11.92 -2.47
C PHE A 555 -12.40 12.17 -1.24
N GLN A 556 -11.46 11.26 -0.95
CA GLN A 556 -10.57 11.40 0.21
C GLN A 556 -9.67 12.62 0.10
N SER A 557 -9.15 12.90 -1.10
CA SER A 557 -8.38 14.11 -1.38
C SER A 557 -9.22 15.37 -1.20
N ALA A 558 -10.47 15.38 -1.65
CA ALA A 558 -11.36 16.50 -1.39
C ALA A 558 -11.64 16.68 0.10
N LEU A 559 -11.91 15.59 0.83
CA LEU A 559 -12.21 15.62 2.27
C LEU A 559 -11.11 16.30 3.09
N ILE A 560 -9.85 16.06 2.73
CA ILE A 560 -8.69 16.57 3.47
C ILE A 560 -8.17 17.87 2.86
N CYS A 561 -7.89 17.89 1.55
CA CYS A 561 -7.24 19.02 0.90
C CYS A 561 -8.15 20.26 0.83
N ALA A 562 -9.48 20.10 0.80
CA ALA A 562 -10.41 21.24 0.82
C ALA A 562 -10.27 22.05 2.11
N PHE A 563 -10.20 21.37 3.25
CA PHE A 563 -10.04 21.98 4.57
C PHE A 563 -8.77 22.83 4.62
N PHE A 564 -7.61 22.21 4.38
CA PHE A 564 -6.32 22.90 4.45
C PHE A 564 -6.19 24.01 3.40
N THR A 565 -6.72 23.80 2.18
CA THR A 565 -6.68 24.84 1.15
C THR A 565 -7.39 26.12 1.59
N GLU A 566 -8.59 26.00 2.17
CA GLU A 566 -9.35 27.19 2.57
C GLU A 566 -8.90 27.77 3.92
N LEU A 567 -8.38 26.94 4.82
CA LEU A 567 -7.74 27.38 6.06
C LEU A 567 -6.48 28.20 5.75
N ASP A 568 -5.56 27.67 4.94
CA ASP A 568 -4.31 28.33 4.57
C ASP A 568 -4.58 29.65 3.83
N LYS A 569 -5.48 29.66 2.85
CA LYS A 569 -5.93 30.88 2.16
C LYS A 569 -6.40 31.94 3.15
N THR A 570 -7.12 31.52 4.19
CA THR A 570 -7.67 32.42 5.20
C THR A 570 -6.57 32.93 6.13
N ASN A 571 -5.68 32.06 6.59
CA ASN A 571 -4.54 32.42 7.43
C ASN A 571 -3.57 33.36 6.70
N THR A 572 -3.29 33.16 5.42
CA THR A 572 -2.53 34.12 4.60
C THR A 572 -3.22 35.49 4.52
N LYS A 573 -4.56 35.53 4.46
CA LYS A 573 -5.31 36.80 4.48
C LYS A 573 -5.26 37.47 5.85
N LEU A 574 -5.32 36.70 6.94
CA LEU A 574 -5.23 37.19 8.32
C LEU A 574 -3.85 37.76 8.61
N ASP A 575 -2.79 37.08 8.18
CA ASP A 575 -1.41 37.54 8.31
C ASP A 575 -1.20 38.91 7.62
N LYS A 576 -1.75 39.09 6.41
CA LYS A 576 -1.73 40.37 5.68
C LYS A 576 -2.44 41.52 6.39
N ILE A 577 -3.35 41.23 7.31
CA ILE A 577 -4.05 42.23 8.14
C ILE A 577 -3.59 42.18 9.60
N SER A 578 -2.46 41.50 9.87
CA SER A 578 -1.84 41.36 11.20
C SER A 578 -2.80 40.81 12.27
N GLN A 579 -3.66 39.88 11.87
CA GLN A 579 -4.51 39.10 12.77
C GLN A 579 -3.94 37.71 12.98
N ASN A 580 -4.20 37.14 14.16
CA ASN A 580 -3.76 35.78 14.49
C ASN A 580 -4.37 34.76 13.53
N ALA A 581 -3.58 33.73 13.19
CA ALA A 581 -4.07 32.58 12.46
C ALA A 581 -5.23 31.89 13.21
N LEU A 582 -6.12 31.26 12.45
CA LEU A 582 -7.18 30.45 13.02
C LEU A 582 -6.61 29.22 13.72
N ASP A 583 -7.21 28.87 14.85
CA ASP A 583 -6.90 27.63 15.55
C ASP A 583 -7.32 26.43 14.71
N THR A 584 -6.36 25.57 14.36
CA THR A 584 -6.58 24.49 13.39
C THR A 584 -7.46 23.39 13.98
N ASP A 585 -7.26 23.05 15.26
CA ASP A 585 -8.01 21.98 15.94
C ASP A 585 -9.51 22.29 16.02
N SER A 586 -9.88 23.45 16.59
CA SER A 586 -11.29 23.84 16.69
C SER A 586 -11.96 24.03 15.34
N THR A 587 -11.23 24.57 14.34
CA THR A 587 -11.75 24.73 12.98
C THR A 587 -11.96 23.37 12.30
N PHE A 588 -11.08 22.41 12.55
CA PHE A 588 -11.19 21.05 12.04
C PHE A 588 -12.35 20.27 12.67
N ASP A 589 -12.52 20.36 13.99
CA ASP A 589 -13.63 19.73 14.71
C ASP A 589 -14.98 20.27 14.22
N GLU A 590 -15.08 21.58 14.02
CA GLU A 590 -16.27 22.18 13.41
C GLU A 590 -16.50 21.66 11.98
N TYR A 591 -15.46 21.66 11.16
CA TYR A 591 -15.51 21.18 9.77
C TYR A 591 -16.01 19.74 9.70
N ILE A 592 -15.36 18.81 10.39
CA ILE A 592 -15.73 17.40 10.39
C ILE A 592 -17.13 17.20 11.00
N GLY A 593 -17.50 17.95 12.03
CA GLY A 593 -18.84 17.92 12.61
C GLY A 593 -19.93 18.21 11.58
N GLN A 594 -19.76 19.28 10.78
CA GLN A 594 -20.73 19.65 9.75
C GLN A 594 -20.78 18.64 8.59
N ILE A 595 -19.61 18.14 8.16
CA ILE A 595 -19.54 17.08 7.14
C ILE A 595 -20.26 15.80 7.65
N ASN A 596 -20.06 15.43 8.91
CA ASN A 596 -20.73 14.30 9.54
C ASN A 596 -22.23 14.47 9.65
N ASP A 597 -22.73 15.67 9.95
CA ASP A 597 -24.17 15.95 10.01
C ASP A 597 -24.87 15.74 8.66
N PHE A 598 -24.16 15.93 7.55
CA PHE A 598 -24.66 15.61 6.20
C PHE A 598 -24.58 14.11 5.90
N PHE A 599 -23.42 13.48 6.12
CA PHE A 599 -23.19 12.06 5.76
C PHE A 599 -23.79 11.06 6.76
N THR A 600 -24.26 11.50 7.93
CA THR A 600 -24.85 10.64 8.97
C THR A 600 -26.33 10.95 9.15
N PRO A 601 -27.24 10.26 8.43
CA PRO A 601 -28.66 10.54 8.54
C PRO A 601 -29.17 10.23 9.95
N LYS A 602 -29.86 11.19 10.57
CA LYS A 602 -30.58 11.03 11.86
C LYS A 602 -32.05 10.63 11.64
N THR A 603 -32.54 10.74 10.41
CA THR A 603 -33.92 10.40 10.00
C THR A 603 -33.93 9.75 8.61
N SER A 604 -34.99 9.00 8.30
CA SER A 604 -35.24 8.44 6.96
C SER A 604 -35.34 9.51 5.87
N SER A 605 -35.80 10.71 6.21
CA SER A 605 -35.86 11.86 5.28
C SER A 605 -34.47 12.37 4.89
N GLN A 606 -33.55 12.47 5.86
CA GLN A 606 -32.15 12.81 5.57
C GLN A 606 -31.47 11.72 4.75
N PHE A 607 -31.73 10.45 5.08
CA PHE A 607 -31.27 9.34 4.24
C PHE A 607 -31.80 9.48 2.81
N ARG A 608 -33.07 9.84 2.63
CA ARG A 608 -33.63 10.05 1.28
C ARG A 608 -32.88 11.10 0.49
N LYS A 609 -32.55 12.23 1.12
CA LYS A 609 -31.74 13.29 0.50
C LYS A 609 -30.37 12.80 0.08
N LEU A 610 -29.71 11.99 0.91
CA LEU A 610 -28.38 11.45 0.62
C LEU A 610 -28.39 10.58 -0.65
N VAL A 611 -29.38 9.69 -0.80
CA VAL A 611 -29.56 8.91 -2.05
C VAL A 611 -29.87 9.81 -3.24
N SER A 612 -30.71 10.84 -3.08
CA SER A 612 -31.02 11.79 -4.15
C SER A 612 -29.78 12.56 -4.63
N VAL A 613 -28.81 12.83 -3.75
CA VAL A 613 -27.54 13.44 -4.13
C VAL A 613 -26.68 12.46 -4.95
N PHE A 614 -26.53 11.22 -4.51
CA PHE A 614 -25.55 10.31 -5.13
C PHE A 614 -26.09 9.40 -6.24
N THR A 615 -27.39 9.06 -6.23
CA THR A 615 -27.92 7.98 -7.08
C THR A 615 -29.21 8.36 -7.81
N GLY A 616 -30.15 9.03 -7.14
CA GLY A 616 -31.44 9.41 -7.73
C GLY A 616 -32.59 9.42 -6.71
N ASP A 617 -33.82 9.58 -7.18
CA ASP A 617 -34.98 9.78 -6.31
C ASP A 617 -35.69 8.48 -5.94
N PHE A 618 -36.34 8.49 -4.78
CA PHE A 618 -37.20 7.41 -4.32
C PHE A 618 -38.58 7.48 -4.97
N GLN A 619 -39.04 6.36 -5.54
CA GLN A 619 -40.45 6.14 -5.80
C GLN A 619 -41.02 5.11 -4.80
N GLY A 620 -42.20 5.42 -4.25
CA GLY A 620 -42.91 4.55 -3.30
C GLY A 620 -42.47 4.66 -1.83
N GLU A 621 -43.01 3.75 -1.01
CA GLU A 621 -42.57 3.53 0.36
C GLU A 621 -41.19 2.85 0.39
N ILE A 622 -40.41 3.07 1.46
CA ILE A 622 -39.05 2.50 1.56
C ILE A 622 -39.07 0.96 1.55
N ALA A 623 -40.18 0.32 1.96
CA ALA A 623 -40.35 -1.12 1.96
C ALA A 623 -40.39 -1.76 0.56
N ASP A 624 -40.81 -1.01 -0.48
CA ASP A 624 -40.96 -1.48 -1.88
C ASP A 624 -40.02 -0.74 -2.83
N TRP A 625 -38.85 -0.34 -2.32
CA TRP A 625 -38.03 0.71 -2.91
C TRP A 625 -37.55 0.43 -4.35
N LYS A 626 -37.76 1.44 -5.21
CA LYS A 626 -37.09 1.61 -6.51
C LYS A 626 -36.40 2.96 -6.57
N ILE A 627 -35.08 2.97 -6.81
CA ILE A 627 -34.32 4.18 -7.13
C ILE A 627 -34.55 4.51 -8.60
N VAL A 628 -35.10 5.69 -8.87
CA VAL A 628 -35.19 6.21 -10.24
C VAL A 628 -34.03 7.17 -10.46
N LYS A 629 -33.18 6.85 -11.43
CA LYS A 629 -32.08 7.74 -11.84
C LYS A 629 -32.67 9.07 -12.26
N THR A 630 -32.19 10.15 -11.66
CA THR A 630 -32.63 11.52 -12.00
C THR A 630 -31.46 12.33 -12.55
N PRO A 631 -31.72 13.34 -13.40
CA PRO A 631 -30.66 14.20 -13.93
C PRO A 631 -30.08 15.17 -12.88
N SER A 632 -30.60 15.14 -11.65
CA SER A 632 -30.28 16.09 -10.56
C SER A 632 -29.32 15.54 -9.52
N THR A 633 -28.64 14.43 -9.81
CA THR A 633 -27.61 13.86 -8.92
C THR A 633 -26.30 14.65 -9.05
N PHE A 634 -25.42 14.52 -8.06
CA PHE A 634 -24.08 15.10 -8.07
C PHE A 634 -23.32 14.71 -9.35
N ARG A 635 -23.37 13.43 -9.75
CA ARG A 635 -22.73 12.97 -10.98
C ARG A 635 -23.34 13.62 -12.23
N ASN A 636 -24.66 13.75 -12.31
CA ASN A 636 -25.28 14.30 -13.52
C ASN A 636 -25.15 15.83 -13.66
N VAL A 637 -25.03 16.53 -12.52
CA VAL A 637 -24.96 17.99 -12.45
C VAL A 637 -23.52 18.50 -12.42
N VAL A 638 -22.64 17.87 -11.64
CA VAL A 638 -21.26 18.36 -11.40
C VAL A 638 -20.28 17.69 -12.35
N TYR A 639 -20.36 16.37 -12.56
CA TYR A 639 -19.45 15.69 -13.48
C TYR A 639 -19.94 14.31 -13.93
N ARG A 640 -20.23 14.20 -15.23
CA ARG A 640 -20.84 13.02 -15.86
C ARG A 640 -19.84 11.90 -16.20
N GLY A 641 -18.54 12.20 -16.17
CA GLY A 641 -17.47 11.26 -16.52
C GLY A 641 -17.14 10.21 -15.45
N GLU A 642 -16.08 9.45 -15.69
CA GLU A 642 -15.41 8.68 -14.66
C GLU A 642 -14.49 9.60 -13.88
N MET A 643 -14.65 9.61 -12.57
CA MET A 643 -13.99 10.57 -11.70
C MET A 643 -12.58 10.10 -11.35
N GLN A 644 -11.63 10.67 -12.08
CA GLN A 644 -10.19 10.46 -11.88
C GLN A 644 -9.68 11.17 -10.62
N PRO A 645 -8.52 10.78 -10.05
CA PRO A 645 -7.97 11.39 -8.84
C PRO A 645 -7.85 12.92 -8.88
N ASP A 646 -7.40 13.47 -10.00
CA ASP A 646 -7.22 14.90 -10.27
C ASP A 646 -8.53 15.70 -10.32
N GLN A 647 -9.67 15.00 -10.41
CA GLN A 647 -11.03 15.55 -10.39
C GLN A 647 -11.53 15.83 -8.97
N TRP A 648 -10.73 15.60 -7.93
CA TRP A 648 -11.11 15.90 -6.55
C TRP A 648 -11.67 17.32 -6.30
N PRO A 649 -11.30 18.39 -7.06
CA PRO A 649 -11.93 19.70 -6.90
C PRO A 649 -13.45 19.71 -7.12
N LYS A 650 -14.00 18.72 -7.84
CA LYS A 650 -15.46 18.52 -7.96
C LYS A 650 -16.09 18.08 -6.65
N TYR A 651 -15.45 17.21 -5.87
CA TYR A 651 -15.92 16.90 -4.52
C TYR A 651 -15.59 17.99 -3.50
N LYS A 652 -14.51 18.75 -3.71
CA LYS A 652 -14.26 19.97 -2.93
C LYS A 652 -15.49 20.86 -3.00
N TYR A 653 -16.11 21.02 -4.18
CA TYR A 653 -17.35 21.77 -4.30
C TYR A 653 -18.48 21.21 -3.40
N LEU A 654 -18.74 19.90 -3.41
CA LEU A 654 -19.74 19.29 -2.51
C LEU A 654 -19.45 19.63 -1.04
N ILE A 655 -18.20 19.51 -0.63
CA ILE A 655 -17.75 19.82 0.73
C ILE A 655 -17.97 21.30 1.05
N LEU A 656 -17.64 22.21 0.13
CA LEU A 656 -17.88 23.64 0.33
C LEU A 656 -19.36 23.99 0.42
N GLU A 657 -20.25 23.25 -0.24
CA GLU A 657 -21.71 23.43 -0.11
C GLU A 657 -22.23 23.00 1.27
N ILE A 658 -21.57 22.03 1.91
CA ILE A 658 -21.93 21.53 3.25
C ILE A 658 -21.32 22.43 4.33
N TRP A 659 -20.07 22.86 4.15
CA TRP A 659 -19.29 23.56 5.18
C TRP A 659 -19.63 25.06 5.28
N ASN A 660 -20.14 25.47 6.43
CA ASN A 660 -20.53 26.83 6.79
C ASN A 660 -19.90 27.20 8.15
N PRO A 661 -18.62 27.61 8.18
CA PRO A 661 -17.92 27.83 9.44
C PRO A 661 -18.47 29.04 10.22
N THR A 662 -18.35 28.97 11.54
CA THR A 662 -18.73 30.04 12.46
C THR A 662 -17.84 31.28 12.32
N ASN A 663 -16.55 31.09 11.99
CA ASN A 663 -15.63 32.20 11.77
C ASN A 663 -16.02 33.02 10.52
N SER A 664 -16.26 34.31 10.71
CA SER A 664 -16.81 35.19 9.67
C SER A 664 -15.88 35.39 8.45
N ILE A 665 -14.56 35.42 8.67
CA ILE A 665 -13.57 35.63 7.61
C ILE A 665 -13.44 34.35 6.77
N LEU A 666 -13.32 33.20 7.43
CA LEU A 666 -13.30 31.89 6.77
C LEU A 666 -14.59 31.64 5.99
N ASN A 667 -15.75 31.91 6.61
CA ASN A 667 -17.05 31.76 5.96
C ASN A 667 -17.19 32.66 4.72
N LYS A 668 -16.70 33.90 4.80
CA LYS A 668 -16.65 34.80 3.63
C LYS A 668 -15.76 34.24 2.53
N ASN A 669 -14.59 33.69 2.87
CA ASN A 669 -13.69 33.08 1.89
C ASN A 669 -14.33 31.87 1.20
N ILE A 670 -14.91 30.96 1.98
CA ILE A 670 -15.64 29.78 1.48
C ILE A 670 -16.83 30.20 0.63
N SER A 671 -17.60 31.21 1.04
CA SER A 671 -18.75 31.71 0.27
C SER A 671 -18.33 32.26 -1.09
N GLN A 672 -17.19 32.95 -1.17
CA GLN A 672 -16.63 33.45 -2.44
C GLN A 672 -16.18 32.31 -3.36
N GLU A 673 -15.49 31.32 -2.80
CA GLU A 673 -15.03 30.15 -3.55
C GLU A 673 -16.22 29.28 -4.01
N ARG A 674 -17.21 29.07 -3.13
CA ARG A 674 -18.47 28.39 -3.44
C ARG A 674 -19.18 29.10 -4.59
N TYR A 675 -19.37 30.42 -4.51
CA TYR A 675 -19.98 31.21 -5.58
C TYR A 675 -19.28 31.01 -6.93
N LYS A 676 -17.95 31.00 -6.95
CA LYS A 676 -17.17 30.72 -8.16
C LYS A 676 -17.45 29.33 -8.71
N CYS A 677 -17.43 28.30 -7.85
CA CYS A 677 -17.71 26.92 -8.25
C CYS A 677 -19.13 26.77 -8.80
N GLN A 678 -20.13 27.37 -8.15
CA GLN A 678 -21.54 27.33 -8.56
C GLN A 678 -21.73 27.85 -9.99
N ARG A 679 -21.08 28.97 -10.35
CA ARG A 679 -21.11 29.52 -11.71
C ARG A 679 -20.45 28.61 -12.74
N GLN A 680 -19.30 28.01 -12.39
CA GLN A 680 -18.57 27.10 -13.28
C GLN A 680 -19.37 25.82 -13.55
N ILE A 681 -19.94 25.21 -12.51
CA ILE A 681 -20.79 24.01 -12.62
C ILE A 681 -22.03 24.30 -13.45
N PHE A 682 -22.70 25.42 -13.17
CA PHE A 682 -23.91 25.78 -13.91
C PHE A 682 -23.61 25.97 -15.41
N SER A 683 -22.52 26.66 -15.74
CA SER A 683 -22.09 26.88 -17.12
C SER A 683 -21.72 25.57 -17.83
N SER A 684 -20.94 24.69 -17.18
CA SER A 684 -20.60 23.37 -17.71
C SER A 684 -21.86 22.51 -17.94
N LEU A 685 -22.78 22.46 -16.97
CA LEU A 685 -24.04 21.73 -17.12
C LEU A 685 -24.90 22.28 -18.26
N TYR A 686 -25.02 23.60 -18.38
CA TYR A 686 -25.75 24.24 -19.47
C TYR A 686 -25.19 23.86 -20.84
N ASN A 687 -23.87 23.93 -21.00
CA ASN A 687 -23.20 23.57 -22.25
C ASN A 687 -23.39 22.09 -22.58
N SER A 688 -23.30 21.20 -21.59
CA SER A 688 -23.54 19.76 -21.80
C SER A 688 -24.99 19.47 -22.21
N ILE A 689 -25.99 20.07 -21.55
CA ILE A 689 -27.41 19.90 -21.94
C ILE A 689 -27.68 20.50 -23.32
N LYS A 690 -27.05 21.64 -23.65
CA LYS A 690 -27.13 22.26 -24.97
C LYS A 690 -26.56 21.32 -26.05
N ALA A 691 -25.38 20.74 -25.82
CA ALA A 691 -24.76 19.77 -26.73
C ALA A 691 -25.63 18.52 -26.91
N ASP A 692 -26.16 17.95 -25.83
CA ASP A 692 -27.09 16.81 -25.87
C ASP A 692 -28.36 17.14 -26.68
N HIS A 693 -28.89 18.36 -26.54
CA HIS A 693 -30.05 18.82 -27.29
C HIS A 693 -29.75 18.97 -28.78
N CYS A 694 -28.61 19.56 -29.13
CA CYS A 694 -28.13 19.67 -30.51
C CYS A 694 -27.97 18.30 -31.16
N LEU A 695 -27.34 17.35 -30.47
CA LEU A 695 -27.14 15.99 -30.96
C LEU A 695 -28.46 15.27 -31.21
N LYS A 696 -29.39 15.32 -30.24
CA LYS A 696 -30.71 14.66 -30.35
C LYS A 696 -31.59 15.21 -31.45
N ASN A 697 -31.45 16.50 -31.76
CA ASN A 697 -32.25 17.18 -32.78
C ASN A 697 -31.49 17.36 -34.10
N SER A 698 -30.25 16.85 -34.21
CA SER A 698 -29.36 17.02 -35.37
C SER A 698 -29.23 18.49 -35.80
N LYS A 699 -29.08 19.40 -34.84
CA LYS A 699 -28.90 20.85 -35.05
C LYS A 699 -27.49 21.29 -34.66
N LEU A 700 -26.98 22.31 -35.34
CA LEU A 700 -25.81 23.07 -34.89
C LEU A 700 -26.21 24.06 -33.78
N GLU A 701 -25.29 24.40 -32.88
CA GLU A 701 -25.56 25.29 -31.75
C GLU A 701 -26.06 26.68 -32.18
N GLU A 702 -25.53 27.19 -33.29
CA GLU A 702 -25.92 28.47 -33.91
C GLU A 702 -27.37 28.49 -34.43
N ASN A 703 -27.95 27.32 -34.66
CA ASN A 703 -29.31 27.15 -35.18
C ASN A 703 -30.36 26.97 -34.06
N LEU A 704 -29.98 27.11 -32.80
CA LEU A 704 -30.91 27.04 -31.67
C LEU A 704 -31.76 28.31 -31.59
N THR A 705 -33.08 28.14 -31.53
CA THR A 705 -34.01 29.23 -31.32
C THR A 705 -33.93 29.79 -29.90
N LYS A 706 -34.43 31.01 -29.70
CA LYS A 706 -34.49 31.62 -28.35
C LYS A 706 -35.32 30.79 -27.37
N ASP A 707 -36.39 30.16 -27.85
CA ASP A 707 -37.26 29.32 -27.02
C ASP A 707 -36.57 28.01 -26.61
N GLU A 708 -35.79 27.39 -27.53
CA GLU A 708 -34.96 26.22 -27.21
C GLU A 708 -33.89 26.57 -26.18
N LEU A 709 -33.18 27.70 -26.34
CA LEU A 709 -32.19 28.18 -25.37
C LEU A 709 -32.83 28.47 -24.00
N HIS A 710 -34.05 29.02 -23.98
CA HIS A 710 -34.79 29.24 -22.74
C HIS A 710 -35.17 27.93 -22.06
N SER A 711 -35.65 26.94 -22.83
CA SER A 711 -35.99 25.61 -22.32
C SER A 711 -34.76 24.89 -21.76
N ILE A 712 -33.63 24.92 -22.46
CA ILE A 712 -32.35 24.36 -22.01
C ILE A 712 -31.91 25.01 -20.70
N PHE A 713 -32.01 26.35 -20.60
CA PHE A 713 -31.67 27.08 -19.38
C PHE A 713 -32.55 26.66 -18.20
N ASP A 714 -33.88 26.61 -18.39
CA ASP A 714 -34.79 26.25 -17.31
C ASP A 714 -34.62 24.79 -16.87
N LEU A 715 -34.36 23.87 -17.81
CA LEU A 715 -34.01 22.48 -17.49
C LEU A 715 -32.71 22.42 -16.66
N THR A 716 -31.67 23.13 -17.08
CA THR A 716 -30.39 23.25 -16.36
C THR A 716 -30.61 23.77 -14.94
N TYR A 717 -31.37 24.86 -14.80
CA TYR A 717 -31.67 25.49 -13.51
C TYR A 717 -32.46 24.58 -12.59
N ASN A 718 -33.45 23.85 -13.12
CA ASN A 718 -34.24 22.92 -12.32
C ASN A 718 -33.40 21.74 -11.82
N ASN A 719 -32.55 21.15 -12.67
CA ASN A 719 -31.67 20.04 -12.28
C ASN A 719 -30.65 20.48 -11.21
N TYR A 720 -30.00 21.63 -11.43
CA TYR A 720 -29.05 22.21 -10.48
C TYR A 720 -29.70 22.59 -9.15
N ARG A 721 -30.87 23.23 -9.20
CA ARG A 721 -31.65 23.61 -8.01
C ARG A 721 -32.07 22.39 -7.20
N ALA A 722 -32.48 21.31 -7.86
CA ALA A 722 -32.86 20.07 -7.21
C ALA A 722 -31.68 19.44 -6.46
N LEU A 723 -30.48 19.42 -7.05
CA LEU A 723 -29.26 18.97 -6.35
C LEU A 723 -29.02 19.79 -5.08
N LEU A 724 -28.96 21.12 -5.18
CA LEU A 724 -28.67 21.99 -4.04
C LEU A 724 -29.70 21.87 -2.92
N LYS A 725 -30.98 21.71 -3.26
CA LYS A 725 -32.05 21.47 -2.29
C LYS A 725 -31.81 20.19 -1.49
N ASN A 726 -31.30 19.14 -2.13
CA ASN A 726 -31.00 17.87 -1.46
C ASN A 726 -29.73 17.95 -0.60
N ILE A 727 -28.73 18.75 -1.02
CA ILE A 727 -27.55 19.07 -0.20
C ILE A 727 -27.94 19.92 1.02
N GLY A 728 -28.94 20.80 0.86
CA GLY A 728 -29.38 21.75 1.88
C GLY A 728 -28.69 23.12 1.77
N SER A 729 -28.15 23.45 0.60
CA SER A 729 -27.43 24.70 0.36
C SER A 729 -28.28 25.80 -0.30
N SER A 730 -27.78 27.04 -0.27
CA SER A 730 -28.38 28.21 -0.88
C SER A 730 -28.23 28.21 -2.41
N ILE A 731 -29.29 28.61 -3.10
CA ILE A 731 -29.36 28.64 -4.57
C ILE A 731 -29.15 30.07 -5.05
N LEU A 732 -28.29 30.27 -6.05
CA LEU A 732 -28.11 31.59 -6.66
C LEU A 732 -29.37 32.02 -7.43
N PRO A 733 -29.68 33.33 -7.44
CA PRO A 733 -30.74 33.89 -8.26
C PRO A 733 -30.58 33.55 -9.74
N LYS A 734 -31.71 33.34 -10.46
CA LYS A 734 -31.71 33.10 -11.92
C LYS A 734 -30.90 34.14 -12.70
N LYS A 735 -30.86 35.40 -12.23
CA LYS A 735 -30.11 36.49 -12.86
C LYS A 735 -28.60 36.18 -12.91
N GLU A 736 -28.01 35.78 -11.80
CA GLU A 736 -26.58 35.46 -11.71
C GLU A 736 -26.23 34.22 -12.55
N MET A 737 -27.14 33.25 -12.63
CA MET A 737 -26.97 32.07 -13.50
C MET A 737 -27.05 32.42 -14.98
N LYS A 738 -27.89 33.39 -15.38
CA LYS A 738 -27.89 33.93 -16.75
C LYS A 738 -26.55 34.60 -17.07
N GLU A 739 -26.01 35.39 -16.15
CA GLU A 739 -24.69 36.01 -16.32
C GLU A 739 -23.57 34.97 -16.42
N ALA A 740 -23.66 33.85 -15.70
CA ALA A 740 -22.68 32.76 -15.78
C ALA A 740 -22.59 32.10 -17.17
N VAL A 741 -23.72 31.89 -17.84
CA VAL A 741 -23.76 31.30 -19.19
C VAL A 741 -23.42 32.30 -20.31
N SER A 742 -23.54 33.61 -20.04
CA SER A 742 -23.20 34.66 -21.01
C SER A 742 -21.73 35.09 -20.98
N ALA A 743 -21.01 34.89 -19.87
CA ALA A 743 -19.69 35.47 -19.64
C ALA A 743 -18.49 34.50 -19.81
N ILE A 744 -18.71 33.21 -20.09
CA ILE A 744 -17.65 32.21 -20.14
C ILE A 744 -17.64 31.55 -21.53
N PRO A 745 -16.60 31.76 -22.37
CA PRO A 745 -16.45 31.07 -23.64
C PRO A 745 -16.30 29.55 -23.44
N ALA A 746 -16.77 28.77 -24.40
CA ALA A 746 -16.70 27.32 -24.44
C ALA A 746 -15.26 26.80 -24.62
N THR A 747 -14.44 26.87 -23.57
CA THR A 747 -13.17 26.13 -23.47
C THR A 747 -12.92 25.76 -22.01
N ALA A 748 -13.71 24.82 -21.49
CA ALA A 748 -13.45 24.17 -20.20
C ALA A 748 -14.19 22.81 -20.11
N ASP A 749 -14.20 22.06 -21.20
CA ASP A 749 -14.37 20.60 -21.27
C ASP A 749 -14.39 20.23 -22.76
N ASP A 750 -13.84 19.08 -23.10
CA ASP A 750 -13.65 18.51 -24.45
C ASP A 750 -12.37 18.90 -25.21
N THR A 751 -11.22 18.67 -24.56
CA THR A 751 -10.11 18.00 -25.23
C THR A 751 -9.64 16.86 -24.33
N VAL A 752 -10.23 15.68 -24.53
CA VAL A 752 -9.46 14.45 -24.37
C VAL A 752 -8.46 14.47 -25.53
N GLU A 753 -7.32 15.13 -25.32
CA GLU A 753 -6.13 14.70 -26.05
C GLU A 753 -5.88 13.27 -25.60
N ASP A 754 -5.99 12.38 -26.57
CA ASP A 754 -5.69 10.96 -26.47
C ASP A 754 -4.17 10.81 -26.25
N ASP A 755 -3.68 11.26 -25.09
CA ASP A 755 -2.32 11.02 -24.62
C ASP A 755 -2.25 9.61 -24.02
N GLN A 756 -2.59 8.62 -24.86
CA GLN A 756 -2.08 7.27 -24.77
C GLN A 756 -0.58 7.28 -25.11
N LEU A 757 0.21 7.84 -24.20
CA LEU A 757 1.66 7.63 -24.14
C LEU A 757 2.04 7.15 -22.74
N TRP A 758 1.32 6.12 -22.30
CA TRP A 758 1.85 5.16 -21.34
C TRP A 758 2.58 4.09 -22.12
N MET A 759 3.90 4.24 -22.22
CA MET A 759 4.90 3.25 -22.65
C MET A 759 4.28 1.95 -23.16
N SER A 760 4.01 1.93 -24.47
CA SER A 760 3.79 0.70 -25.22
C SER A 760 4.94 -0.25 -24.93
N VAL A 761 4.66 -1.29 -24.16
CA VAL A 761 5.45 -2.51 -24.23
C VAL A 761 5.10 -3.11 -25.59
N PRO A 762 6.08 -3.38 -26.47
CA PRO A 762 5.80 -4.07 -27.72
C PRO A 762 5.13 -5.40 -27.38
N SER A 763 4.04 -5.69 -28.06
CA SER A 763 3.40 -6.99 -28.04
C SER A 763 4.36 -8.05 -28.58
N GLU A 764 4.96 -8.83 -27.68
CA GLU A 764 5.35 -10.23 -27.88
C GLU A 764 5.04 -11.05 -26.62
#